data_AF-A0A9D5EI35-F1
#
_entry.id   AF-A0A9D5EI35-F1
#
_cell.length_a   1.000
_cell.length_b   1.000
_cell.length_c   1.000
_cell.angle_alpha   90.00
_cell.angle_beta   90.00
_cell.angle_gamma   90.00
#
_symmetry.space_group_name_H-M   'P 1'
#
loop_
_entity.id
_entity.type
_entity.pdbx_description
1 polymer ?
#
loop_
_entity_poly.entity_id
_entity_poly.type
_entity_poly.pdbx_seq_one_letter_code
_entity_poly.pdbx_strand_id
1 'polypeptide(L)'
;MRWEIAPAPSPCPRGTRGQCSIRAQPRVAVGAFVMGSSAWVRPVLITVLAAMFVAIFASAREAAAIPMTRIWTGNGADNNWMTAANWDSGVPANNDTLVFPPVANRKSNTNNFPPSTFFFDIRFTGSGYTLGGNVLRIDGLVINDATTGINTINLALVGVGGVDVTAGTLRMNGGHNYSGPTNVRTGAELIAGSDGSFGSPAGGTTVAAGGTISLLSGVQIASEVLTIGGGPASVVRAPDQAFWNGNIVLSGVLTEFNLIGSFFVGGIISGPNTASLMKSGPGYLVLNAANTYLGGTIVAEGVVRARSLGALATSVVPGATLELDDDTHLLSEPVFLKGAGVDGQGALRSSGSPTSAYNVTLDGPTAIGALYSNTTLTLPAGLKQVDGTATLSKVGPGTLFLNGAGSFVGEITVVEGALSVNVGGSGIPNNVVVRDEGRVRGSGEVAGLELRGGEGRPGVGTSPASFTVNGILTLDSASRLTFDIDGLTAGTQYSRFDVSGSVTLGGATLAVDLGFTPKVGDTFAIIQKVNAGAIVGTFAGLPEGATFTVDGVVFTISYKFPSGTGNDVAITVTGLASSDLSVELAGSPSPAQASGLLTYTITVRNAGPQAASNAQLTFGVPAKTTFESVTPNAGWTCTKPAVGGTGNVSCGIGTLSSGAAATFAVVVRVNSAANGTIAASAAVTSASGDPQAANNSAATTTSIGAADPRPFKSRIPMTARDG
;
A
#
# COMPACT_ATOMS: atom_id res chain seq x y z
N MET A 1 -9.66 -49.70 23.24
CA MET A 1 -9.15 -49.05 24.46
C MET A 1 -9.95 -47.78 24.67
N ARG A 2 -10.51 -47.61 25.87
CA ARG A 2 -11.31 -46.45 26.27
C ARG A 2 -10.42 -45.22 26.37
N TRP A 3 -10.93 -44.07 25.91
CA TRP A 3 -10.33 -42.77 26.14
C TRP A 3 -10.92 -42.20 27.44
N GLU A 4 -10.09 -42.00 28.46
CA GLU A 4 -10.42 -41.20 29.64
C GLU A 4 -9.61 -39.90 29.61
N ILE A 5 -10.34 -38.79 29.65
CA ILE A 5 -9.86 -37.42 29.72
C ILE A 5 -9.53 -37.12 31.18
N ALA A 6 -8.28 -36.78 31.48
CA ALA A 6 -7.89 -36.27 32.79
C ALA A 6 -8.32 -34.80 32.96
N PRO A 7 -8.81 -34.37 34.14
CA PRO A 7 -9.29 -33.01 34.36
C PRO A 7 -8.13 -32.02 34.61
N ALA A 8 -8.36 -30.75 34.25
CA ALA A 8 -7.45 -29.63 34.41
C ALA A 8 -7.10 -29.32 35.89
N PRO A 9 -5.91 -28.79 36.20
CA PRO A 9 -5.58 -28.34 37.55
C PRO A 9 -6.17 -26.95 37.85
N SER A 10 -6.84 -26.83 39.00
CA SER A 10 -7.36 -25.58 39.58
C SER A 10 -6.23 -24.70 40.14
N PRO A 11 -6.42 -23.36 40.21
CA PRO A 11 -5.34 -22.40 40.45
C PRO A 11 -4.98 -22.22 41.94
N CYS A 12 -3.71 -21.90 42.22
CA CYS A 12 -3.26 -21.47 43.56
C CYS A 12 -3.93 -20.15 43.99
N PRO A 13 -4.43 -20.01 45.24
CA PRO A 13 -4.88 -18.74 45.77
C PRO A 13 -3.70 -17.81 46.11
N ARG A 14 -3.89 -16.51 45.89
CA ARG A 14 -2.94 -15.44 46.26
C ARG A 14 -2.81 -15.31 47.78
N GLY A 15 -1.59 -15.35 48.30
CA GLY A 15 -1.28 -14.88 49.65
C GLY A 15 0.07 -15.36 50.16
N THR A 16 1.02 -14.42 50.30
CA THR A 16 2.34 -14.54 50.96
C THR A 16 3.45 -15.34 50.25
N ARG A 17 4.58 -14.65 50.03
CA ARG A 17 5.83 -15.10 49.41
C ARG A 17 6.54 -16.15 50.28
N GLY A 18 6.99 -17.25 49.68
CA GLY A 18 8.04 -18.09 50.25
C GLY A 18 8.00 -19.55 49.80
N GLN A 19 8.94 -19.93 48.93
CA GLN A 19 9.43 -21.29 48.66
C GLN A 19 8.48 -22.27 47.91
N CYS A 20 8.72 -22.43 46.60
CA CYS A 20 8.48 -23.69 45.89
C CYS A 20 9.73 -24.05 45.08
N SER A 21 10.53 -24.97 45.63
CA SER A 21 11.64 -25.65 44.94
C SER A 21 11.22 -27.11 44.78
N ILE A 22 10.91 -27.53 43.55
CA ILE A 22 10.66 -28.95 43.25
C ILE A 22 11.96 -29.57 42.73
N ARG A 23 12.55 -30.43 43.57
CA ARG A 23 13.67 -31.32 43.25
C ARG A 23 13.07 -32.68 42.89
N ALA A 24 13.19 -33.09 41.63
CA ALA A 24 12.81 -34.44 41.20
C ALA A 24 13.99 -35.41 41.35
N GLN A 25 13.78 -36.53 42.03
CA GLN A 25 14.66 -37.71 42.08
C GLN A 25 13.83 -38.94 41.73
N PRO A 26 14.25 -39.80 40.79
CA PRO A 26 13.58 -41.08 40.57
C PRO A 26 14.18 -42.16 41.48
N ARG A 27 13.33 -42.83 42.28
CA ARG A 27 13.66 -44.09 42.98
C ARG A 27 13.23 -45.27 42.10
N VAL A 28 14.18 -46.11 41.73
CA VAL A 28 13.96 -47.42 41.09
C VAL A 28 13.73 -48.46 42.20
N ALA A 29 12.62 -49.19 42.13
CA ALA A 29 12.32 -50.31 43.02
C ALA A 29 12.89 -51.62 42.43
N VAL A 30 13.72 -52.31 43.21
CA VAL A 30 14.29 -53.63 42.89
C VAL A 30 13.36 -54.71 43.45
N GLY A 31 12.76 -55.51 42.58
CA GLY A 31 12.03 -56.73 42.96
C GLY A 31 12.94 -57.95 42.85
N ALA A 32 13.22 -58.59 43.98
CA ALA A 32 13.94 -59.86 44.06
C ALA A 32 13.00 -61.04 43.72
N PHE A 33 13.45 -61.97 42.87
CA PHE A 33 12.76 -63.24 42.61
C PHE A 33 13.68 -64.40 43.01
N VAL A 34 13.17 -65.28 43.87
CA VAL A 34 13.85 -66.41 44.51
C VAL A 34 13.87 -67.63 43.58
N MET A 35 15.01 -68.31 43.52
CA MET A 35 15.20 -69.60 42.82
C MET A 35 14.52 -70.76 43.56
N GLY A 36 13.78 -71.58 42.81
CA GLY A 36 13.36 -72.93 43.21
C GLY A 36 14.16 -73.98 42.45
N SER A 37 14.81 -74.86 43.20
CA SER A 37 15.65 -75.99 42.76
C SER A 37 14.85 -77.19 42.25
N SER A 38 15.31 -77.88 41.20
CA SER A 38 15.27 -79.35 41.12
C SER A 38 16.21 -79.88 40.04
N ALA A 39 16.86 -80.99 40.36
CA ALA A 39 18.00 -81.60 39.68
C ALA A 39 17.60 -82.70 38.68
N TRP A 40 18.62 -83.25 38.01
CA TRP A 40 18.64 -84.39 37.05
C TRP A 40 18.30 -83.97 35.60
N VAL A 41 19.21 -83.95 34.62
CA VAL A 41 20.14 -85.00 34.15
C VAL A 41 21.35 -84.37 33.40
N ARG A 42 22.59 -84.84 33.65
CA ARG A 42 23.77 -84.73 32.76
C ARG A 42 24.00 -86.12 32.13
N PRO A 43 24.59 -86.33 30.92
CA PRO A 43 25.62 -85.50 30.26
C PRO A 43 25.60 -85.51 28.70
N VAL A 44 25.22 -84.41 28.02
CA VAL A 44 25.53 -84.20 26.57
C VAL A 44 25.99 -82.75 26.29
N LEU A 45 26.41 -82.00 27.31
CA LEU A 45 26.67 -80.56 27.18
C LEU A 45 28.15 -80.14 27.19
N ILE A 46 29.10 -81.08 27.11
CA ILE A 46 30.54 -80.77 27.16
C ILE A 46 31.20 -80.71 25.76
N THR A 47 30.60 -81.29 24.72
CA THR A 47 31.11 -81.21 23.34
C THR A 47 30.48 -80.10 22.49
N VAL A 48 29.36 -79.49 22.92
CA VAL A 48 28.72 -78.37 22.19
C VAL A 48 29.15 -77.00 22.73
N LEU A 49 29.54 -76.88 24.01
CA LEU A 49 30.04 -75.62 24.59
C LEU A 49 31.50 -75.30 24.25
N ALA A 50 32.34 -76.31 23.96
CA ALA A 50 33.72 -76.08 23.51
C ALA A 50 33.80 -75.60 22.05
N ALA A 51 32.81 -75.95 21.21
CA ALA A 51 32.73 -75.47 19.83
C ALA A 51 32.12 -74.05 19.72
N MET A 52 31.25 -73.64 20.65
CA MET A 52 30.71 -72.27 20.68
C MET A 52 31.68 -71.25 21.30
N PHE A 53 32.60 -71.65 22.18
CA PHE A 53 33.61 -70.73 22.73
C PHE A 53 34.76 -70.42 21.76
N VAL A 54 35.01 -71.28 20.76
CA VAL A 54 36.01 -71.06 19.72
C VAL A 54 35.41 -70.35 18.49
N ALA A 55 34.10 -70.46 18.24
CA ALA A 55 33.43 -69.75 17.15
C ALA A 55 33.09 -68.27 17.47
N ILE A 56 33.01 -67.87 18.75
CA ILE A 56 32.73 -66.47 19.15
C ILE A 56 33.99 -65.58 19.18
N PHE A 57 35.19 -66.15 19.06
CA PHE A 57 36.45 -65.38 18.89
C PHE A 57 37.11 -65.53 17.52
N ALA A 58 36.47 -66.22 16.57
CA ALA A 58 37.00 -66.46 15.23
C ALA A 58 36.19 -65.76 14.10
N SER A 59 35.23 -64.89 14.43
CA SER A 59 34.63 -63.95 13.47
C SER A 59 34.99 -62.51 13.87
N ALA A 60 35.92 -61.93 13.11
CA ALA A 60 36.35 -60.53 13.15
C ALA A 60 36.87 -60.00 14.51
N ARG A 61 38.00 -60.55 14.98
CA ARG A 61 39.11 -59.61 15.25
C ARG A 61 39.75 -59.28 13.90
N GLU A 62 39.07 -58.44 13.11
CA GLU A 62 39.84 -57.49 12.33
C GLU A 62 40.66 -56.76 13.39
N ALA A 63 41.97 -56.96 13.40
CA ALA A 63 42.85 -56.00 14.02
C ALA A 63 42.39 -54.67 13.45
N ALA A 64 41.79 -53.79 14.27
CA ALA A 64 41.42 -52.47 13.83
C ALA A 64 42.66 -51.90 13.17
N ALA A 65 42.64 -51.79 11.84
CA ALA A 65 43.79 -51.33 11.09
C ALA A 65 44.14 -49.97 11.68
N ILE A 66 45.42 -49.77 12.02
CA ILE A 66 45.86 -48.50 12.58
C ILE A 66 45.49 -47.44 11.53
N PRO A 67 44.68 -46.43 11.90
CA PRO A 67 44.26 -45.39 10.96
C PRO A 67 45.48 -44.78 10.26
N MET A 68 45.44 -44.74 8.93
CA MET A 68 46.53 -44.18 8.12
C MET A 68 46.07 -42.90 7.44
N THR A 69 47.05 -42.04 7.13
CA THR A 69 46.85 -40.94 6.20
C THR A 69 47.06 -41.45 4.78
N ARG A 70 46.09 -41.21 3.89
CA ARG A 70 46.13 -41.56 2.46
C ARG A 70 46.17 -40.29 1.64
N ILE A 71 47.19 -40.12 0.81
CA ILE A 71 47.34 -38.92 -0.02
C ILE A 71 46.89 -39.22 -1.44
N TRP A 72 45.92 -38.44 -1.93
CA TRP A 72 45.45 -38.54 -3.30
C TRP A 72 46.54 -38.03 -4.27
N THR A 73 47.05 -38.91 -5.11
CA THR A 73 48.02 -38.57 -6.17
C THR A 73 47.31 -38.36 -7.51
N GLY A 74 46.20 -39.08 -7.75
CA GLY A 74 45.48 -39.07 -9.01
C GLY A 74 46.26 -39.67 -10.18
N ASN A 75 47.23 -40.56 -9.91
CA ASN A 75 48.12 -41.16 -10.92
C ASN A 75 47.54 -42.38 -11.65
N GLY A 76 46.40 -42.92 -11.20
CA GLY A 76 45.74 -44.09 -11.79
C GLY A 76 45.18 -43.84 -13.19
N ALA A 77 44.44 -44.80 -13.75
CA ALA A 77 43.82 -44.63 -15.08
C ALA A 77 42.49 -43.86 -15.04
N ASP A 78 41.89 -43.70 -13.87
CA ASP A 78 40.55 -43.17 -13.65
C ASP A 78 40.48 -42.22 -12.44
N ASN A 79 39.27 -41.77 -12.10
CA ASN A 79 39.00 -40.85 -10.98
C ASN A 79 38.49 -41.57 -9.71
N ASN A 80 38.56 -42.90 -9.66
CA ASN A 80 37.89 -43.68 -8.61
C ASN A 80 38.74 -43.80 -7.34
N TRP A 81 38.09 -43.70 -6.17
CA TRP A 81 38.76 -43.82 -4.88
C TRP A 81 39.21 -45.26 -4.55
N MET A 82 38.56 -46.29 -5.08
CA MET A 82 38.99 -47.69 -4.91
C MET A 82 40.20 -48.08 -5.79
N THR A 83 40.67 -47.22 -6.69
CA THR A 83 41.84 -47.49 -7.54
C THR A 83 43.13 -47.22 -6.77
N ALA A 84 43.87 -48.27 -6.40
CA ALA A 84 45.08 -48.17 -5.58
C ALA A 84 46.12 -47.17 -6.12
N ALA A 85 46.29 -47.12 -7.44
CA ALA A 85 47.25 -46.22 -8.11
C ALA A 85 46.91 -44.73 -7.99
N ASN A 86 45.69 -44.37 -7.55
CA ASN A 86 45.32 -42.99 -7.26
C ASN A 86 45.79 -42.50 -5.87
N TRP A 87 46.36 -43.38 -5.05
CA TRP A 87 46.79 -43.08 -3.69
C TRP A 87 48.28 -43.40 -3.49
N ASP A 88 48.93 -42.68 -2.59
CA ASP A 88 50.35 -42.83 -2.27
C ASP A 88 50.73 -44.16 -1.61
N SER A 89 49.79 -44.77 -0.88
CA SER A 89 50.04 -45.87 0.04
C SER A 89 49.05 -47.04 -0.11
N GLY A 90 48.29 -47.07 -1.21
CA GLY A 90 47.27 -48.09 -1.50
C GLY A 90 45.84 -47.62 -1.23
N VAL A 91 44.87 -48.50 -1.47
CA VAL A 91 43.43 -48.18 -1.35
C VAL A 91 43.10 -47.79 0.11
N PRO A 92 42.41 -46.65 0.34
CA PRO A 92 41.97 -46.26 1.68
C PRO A 92 41.07 -47.31 2.34
N ALA A 93 41.21 -47.44 3.66
CA ALA A 93 40.39 -48.32 4.50
C ALA A 93 39.53 -47.51 5.47
N ASN A 94 38.62 -48.20 6.17
CA ASN A 94 37.80 -47.56 7.21
C ASN A 94 38.66 -46.84 8.25
N ASN A 95 38.20 -45.68 8.68
CA ASN A 95 38.83 -44.82 9.68
C ASN A 95 40.14 -44.13 9.23
N ASP A 96 40.58 -44.31 7.97
CA ASP A 96 41.72 -43.56 7.41
C ASP A 96 41.38 -42.05 7.31
N THR A 97 42.42 -41.22 7.26
CA THR A 97 42.35 -39.80 6.90
C THR A 97 42.73 -39.63 5.43
N LEU A 98 41.89 -38.96 4.64
CA LEU A 98 42.16 -38.71 3.22
C LEU A 98 42.69 -37.29 3.02
N VAL A 99 43.81 -37.14 2.34
CA VAL A 99 44.44 -35.85 2.04
C VAL A 99 44.44 -35.59 0.54
N PHE A 100 43.97 -34.40 0.15
CA PHE A 100 43.91 -33.92 -1.23
C PHE A 100 44.92 -32.77 -1.42
N PRO A 101 46.14 -33.06 -1.95
CA PRO A 101 47.26 -32.12 -1.99
C PRO A 101 47.28 -31.18 -3.22
N PRO A 102 48.03 -30.06 -3.21
CA PRO A 102 48.10 -29.16 -4.37
C PRO A 102 48.55 -29.83 -5.68
N VAL A 103 49.41 -30.85 -5.57
CA VAL A 103 50.19 -31.46 -6.66
C VAL A 103 49.52 -32.66 -7.35
N ALA A 104 48.28 -33.00 -7.01
CA ALA A 104 47.63 -34.15 -7.62
C ALA A 104 47.35 -33.96 -9.13
N ASN A 105 47.56 -35.02 -9.90
CA ASN A 105 47.39 -35.02 -11.36
C ASN A 105 45.93 -34.97 -11.81
N ARG A 106 45.01 -35.50 -10.99
CA ARG A 106 43.57 -35.46 -11.22
C ARG A 106 42.86 -34.87 -10.01
N LYS A 107 41.97 -33.91 -10.22
CA LYS A 107 41.25 -33.22 -9.13
C LYS A 107 39.74 -33.41 -9.19
N SER A 108 39.21 -34.02 -10.24
CA SER A 108 37.85 -34.55 -10.26
C SER A 108 37.89 -35.98 -9.73
N ASN A 109 37.11 -36.26 -8.69
CA ASN A 109 37.15 -37.53 -7.98
C ASN A 109 35.77 -38.16 -7.89
N THR A 110 35.76 -39.49 -7.85
CA THR A 110 34.55 -40.29 -7.67
C THR A 110 34.74 -41.25 -6.49
N ASN A 111 34.04 -40.96 -5.39
CA ASN A 111 33.87 -41.92 -4.32
C ASN A 111 33.01 -43.08 -4.83
N ASN A 112 33.65 -44.23 -5.08
CA ASN A 112 32.97 -45.46 -5.49
C ASN A 112 32.97 -46.53 -4.40
N PHE A 113 33.33 -46.16 -3.16
CA PHE A 113 33.21 -47.08 -2.02
C PHE A 113 31.74 -47.37 -1.67
N PRO A 114 31.44 -48.56 -1.11
CA PRO A 114 30.13 -48.86 -0.56
C PRO A 114 29.74 -47.86 0.54
N PRO A 115 28.44 -47.51 0.71
CA PRO A 115 27.99 -46.55 1.73
C PRO A 115 28.32 -46.90 3.20
N SER A 116 28.67 -48.15 3.50
CA SER A 116 29.13 -48.59 4.83
C SER A 116 30.57 -48.17 5.14
N THR A 117 31.32 -47.69 4.14
CA THR A 117 32.70 -47.23 4.31
C THR A 117 32.70 -45.86 4.95
N PHE A 118 33.53 -45.67 5.97
CA PHE A 118 33.66 -44.40 6.66
C PHE A 118 35.11 -43.99 6.80
N PHE A 119 35.37 -42.70 6.71
CA PHE A 119 36.69 -42.12 6.94
C PHE A 119 36.65 -41.21 8.15
N PHE A 120 37.80 -41.06 8.82
CA PHE A 120 37.88 -40.19 9.98
C PHE A 120 37.88 -38.74 9.52
N ASP A 121 38.97 -38.28 8.88
CA ASP A 121 39.07 -36.93 8.34
C ASP A 121 39.19 -36.92 6.82
N ILE A 122 38.73 -35.83 6.20
CA ILE A 122 39.12 -35.42 4.85
C ILE A 122 39.81 -34.07 4.96
N ARG A 123 40.97 -33.92 4.31
CA ARG A 123 41.72 -32.68 4.35
C ARG A 123 42.12 -32.22 2.95
N PHE A 124 41.62 -31.07 2.54
CA PHE A 124 42.10 -30.37 1.34
C PHE A 124 43.24 -29.45 1.71
N THR A 125 44.46 -29.81 1.32
CA THR A 125 45.62 -28.91 1.36
C THR A 125 45.87 -28.25 0.00
N GLY A 126 45.28 -28.78 -1.08
CA GLY A 126 45.22 -28.18 -2.41
C GLY A 126 43.81 -27.74 -2.82
N SER A 127 43.73 -26.95 -3.89
CA SER A 127 42.47 -26.45 -4.44
C SER A 127 42.14 -26.97 -5.83
N GLY A 128 40.89 -26.75 -6.27
CA GLY A 128 40.35 -27.18 -7.56
C GLY A 128 39.76 -28.59 -7.54
N TYR A 129 39.57 -29.17 -6.34
CA TYR A 129 38.99 -30.49 -6.20
C TYR A 129 37.48 -30.48 -6.38
N THR A 130 36.97 -31.51 -7.03
CA THR A 130 35.53 -31.82 -7.08
C THR A 130 35.33 -33.26 -6.64
N LEU A 131 34.62 -33.46 -5.53
CA LEU A 131 34.28 -34.79 -5.01
C LEU A 131 32.85 -35.15 -5.38
N GLY A 132 32.66 -36.20 -6.16
CA GLY A 132 31.34 -36.77 -6.47
C GLY A 132 31.26 -38.26 -6.14
N GLY A 133 30.16 -38.91 -6.51
CA GLY A 133 29.96 -40.34 -6.31
C GLY A 133 29.05 -40.67 -5.11
N ASN A 134 29.29 -41.82 -4.49
CA ASN A 134 28.47 -42.38 -3.44
C ASN A 134 28.48 -41.52 -2.17
N VAL A 135 27.41 -41.65 -1.37
CA VAL A 135 27.30 -41.08 -0.02
C VAL A 135 28.52 -41.46 0.80
N LEU A 136 29.03 -40.50 1.56
CA LEU A 136 30.23 -40.66 2.36
C LEU A 136 29.94 -40.42 3.83
N ARG A 137 30.26 -41.41 4.66
CA ARG A 137 30.21 -41.27 6.11
C ARG A 137 31.54 -40.72 6.63
N ILE A 138 31.48 -39.63 7.40
CA ILE A 138 32.61 -38.98 8.06
C ILE A 138 32.33 -38.95 9.57
N ASP A 139 33.29 -39.42 10.36
CA ASP A 139 33.20 -39.40 11.83
C ASP A 139 34.08 -38.31 12.48
N GLY A 140 35.05 -37.74 11.75
CA GLY A 140 35.91 -36.63 12.13
C GLY A 140 35.54 -35.32 11.40
N LEU A 141 36.48 -34.66 10.72
CA LEU A 141 36.26 -33.39 10.04
C LEU A 141 36.57 -33.45 8.54
N VAL A 142 35.76 -32.74 7.77
CA VAL A 142 36.17 -32.25 6.45
C VAL A 142 36.84 -30.89 6.66
N ILE A 143 38.15 -30.82 6.42
CA ILE A 143 39.00 -29.65 6.63
C ILE A 143 39.42 -29.07 5.29
N ASN A 144 39.16 -27.77 5.07
CA ASN A 144 39.63 -27.05 3.88
C ASN A 144 40.70 -26.02 4.25
N ASP A 145 41.98 -26.38 4.09
CA ASP A 145 43.14 -25.50 4.33
C ASP A 145 43.66 -24.83 3.05
N ALA A 146 43.07 -25.13 1.90
CA ALA A 146 43.52 -24.58 0.63
C ALA A 146 43.25 -23.07 0.59
N THR A 147 44.31 -22.25 0.53
CA THR A 147 44.22 -20.79 0.69
C THR A 147 43.71 -20.02 -0.53
N THR A 148 43.66 -20.67 -1.70
CA THR A 148 43.22 -20.06 -2.96
C THR A 148 42.39 -21.06 -3.77
N GLY A 149 41.50 -20.57 -4.63
CA GLY A 149 40.63 -21.42 -5.44
C GLY A 149 39.52 -22.09 -4.64
N ILE A 150 38.72 -22.90 -5.33
CA ILE A 150 37.50 -23.51 -4.78
C ILE A 150 37.66 -25.03 -4.75
N ASN A 151 37.32 -25.66 -3.63
CA ASN A 151 37.05 -27.09 -3.56
C ASN A 151 35.54 -27.33 -3.50
N THR A 152 35.05 -28.35 -4.16
CA THR A 152 33.62 -28.63 -4.31
C THR A 152 33.29 -30.05 -3.86
N ILE A 153 32.28 -30.21 -3.02
CA ILE A 153 31.74 -31.50 -2.59
C ILE A 153 30.32 -31.64 -3.13
N ASN A 154 30.16 -32.52 -4.12
CA ASN A 154 28.87 -32.85 -4.74
C ASN A 154 28.24 -34.11 -4.12
N LEU A 155 29.02 -35.00 -3.53
CA LEU A 155 28.51 -36.18 -2.82
C LEU A 155 27.86 -35.78 -1.48
N ALA A 156 26.91 -36.58 -1.01
CA ALA A 156 26.29 -36.36 0.31
C ALA A 156 27.26 -36.79 1.43
N LEU A 157 27.39 -35.94 2.46
CA LEU A 157 28.16 -36.25 3.67
C LEU A 157 27.18 -36.60 4.80
N VAL A 158 27.44 -37.69 5.52
CA VAL A 158 26.66 -38.15 6.68
C VAL A 158 27.60 -38.56 7.81
N GLY A 159 27.06 -38.83 8.99
CA GLY A 159 27.84 -39.29 10.15
C GLY A 159 27.93 -38.24 11.25
N VAL A 160 28.75 -38.53 12.26
CA VAL A 160 28.87 -37.67 13.46
C VAL A 160 29.90 -36.54 13.29
N GLY A 161 30.65 -36.57 12.20
CA GLY A 161 31.67 -35.59 11.87
C GLY A 161 31.13 -34.23 11.44
N GLY A 162 32.04 -33.27 11.26
CA GLY A 162 31.74 -31.89 10.91
C GLY A 162 32.56 -31.35 9.74
N VAL A 163 32.45 -30.04 9.51
CA VAL A 163 33.17 -29.30 8.47
C VAL A 163 33.93 -28.15 9.11
N ASP A 164 35.20 -27.96 8.76
CA ASP A 164 36.03 -26.83 9.18
C ASP A 164 36.72 -26.20 7.96
N VAL A 165 36.20 -25.05 7.51
CA VAL A 165 36.80 -24.26 6.44
C VAL A 165 37.80 -23.31 7.07
N THR A 166 39.06 -23.73 7.11
CA THR A 166 40.15 -23.00 7.78
C THR A 166 40.75 -21.91 6.89
N ALA A 167 40.72 -22.07 5.57
CA ALA A 167 41.14 -21.08 4.59
C ALA A 167 40.44 -21.27 3.22
N GLY A 168 40.52 -20.26 2.35
CA GLY A 168 39.99 -20.28 0.98
C GLY A 168 38.51 -20.65 0.92
N THR A 169 38.08 -21.25 -0.19
CA THR A 169 36.65 -21.47 -0.46
C THR A 169 36.30 -22.97 -0.57
N LEU A 170 35.32 -23.40 0.21
CA LEU A 170 34.68 -24.72 0.10
C LEU A 170 33.25 -24.55 -0.41
N ARG A 171 32.84 -25.36 -1.40
CA ARG A 171 31.48 -25.37 -1.94
C ARG A 171 30.81 -26.71 -1.66
N MET A 172 29.61 -26.65 -1.08
CA MET A 172 28.82 -27.80 -0.65
C MET A 172 27.56 -27.89 -1.52
N ASN A 173 27.50 -28.84 -2.44
CA ASN A 173 26.35 -29.02 -3.35
C ASN A 173 25.53 -30.27 -3.04
N GLY A 174 26.07 -31.20 -2.24
CA GLY A 174 25.41 -32.48 -1.93
C GLY A 174 24.25 -32.32 -0.95
N GLY A 175 23.41 -33.35 -0.81
CA GLY A 175 22.40 -33.43 0.25
C GLY A 175 23.03 -33.84 1.58
N HIS A 176 23.84 -32.96 2.19
CA HIS A 176 24.57 -33.31 3.41
C HIS A 176 23.66 -33.37 4.63
N ASN A 177 23.97 -34.28 5.56
CA ASN A 177 23.24 -34.52 6.81
C ASN A 177 24.18 -35.08 7.89
N TYR A 178 25.40 -34.54 7.98
CA TYR A 178 26.32 -34.81 9.09
C TYR A 178 25.85 -34.06 10.36
N SER A 179 26.17 -34.56 11.55
CA SER A 179 25.70 -34.00 12.81
C SER A 179 26.74 -33.21 13.61
N GLY A 180 27.99 -33.19 13.18
CA GLY A 180 29.03 -32.35 13.76
C GLY A 180 28.94 -30.89 13.28
N PRO A 181 29.73 -29.99 13.88
CA PRO A 181 29.64 -28.56 13.62
C PRO A 181 30.15 -28.18 12.23
N THR A 182 29.62 -27.08 11.70
CA THR A 182 30.19 -26.38 10.55
C THR A 182 30.90 -25.11 11.01
N ASN A 183 32.22 -25.02 10.78
CA ASN A 183 33.03 -23.87 11.17
C ASN A 183 33.62 -23.19 9.94
N VAL A 184 33.47 -21.88 9.84
CA VAL A 184 34.09 -21.05 8.80
C VAL A 184 35.03 -20.07 9.50
N ARG A 185 36.33 -20.19 9.24
CA ARG A 185 37.36 -19.38 9.89
C ARG A 185 37.55 -18.03 9.19
N THR A 186 38.32 -17.16 9.83
CA THR A 186 38.68 -15.84 9.31
C THR A 186 39.32 -15.95 7.92
N GLY A 187 38.81 -15.19 6.96
CA GLY A 187 39.30 -15.18 5.58
C GLY A 187 38.88 -16.39 4.74
N ALA A 188 38.10 -17.31 5.30
CA ALA A 188 37.57 -18.47 4.59
C ALA A 188 36.11 -18.24 4.16
N GLU A 189 35.68 -18.98 3.14
CA GLU A 189 34.34 -18.93 2.58
C GLU A 189 33.74 -20.33 2.46
N LEU A 190 32.49 -20.48 2.91
CA LEU A 190 31.66 -21.64 2.61
C LEU A 190 30.52 -21.23 1.66
N ILE A 191 30.50 -21.84 0.48
CA ILE A 191 29.42 -21.68 -0.50
C ILE A 191 28.41 -22.81 -0.31
N ALA A 192 27.20 -22.45 0.10
CA ALA A 192 26.06 -23.35 0.18
C ALA A 192 25.37 -23.44 -1.19
N GLY A 193 25.43 -24.62 -1.80
CA GLY A 193 24.80 -24.94 -3.08
C GLY A 193 23.57 -25.84 -2.97
N SER A 194 23.19 -26.24 -1.76
CA SER A 194 21.99 -27.04 -1.46
C SER A 194 21.42 -26.72 -0.07
N ASP A 195 20.20 -27.13 0.19
CA ASP A 195 19.52 -26.96 1.49
C ASP A 195 20.23 -27.68 2.65
N GLY A 196 20.97 -28.75 2.35
CA GLY A 196 21.73 -29.53 3.32
C GLY A 196 23.17 -29.07 3.50
N SER A 197 23.59 -27.93 2.92
CA SER A 197 25.00 -27.49 2.88
C SER A 197 25.70 -27.40 4.23
N PHE A 198 24.95 -27.23 5.31
CA PHE A 198 25.45 -27.07 6.69
C PHE A 198 25.26 -28.33 7.56
N GLY A 199 24.75 -29.42 6.99
CA GLY A 199 24.45 -30.65 7.71
C GLY A 199 23.12 -30.59 8.45
N SER A 200 23.00 -31.40 9.50
CA SER A 200 21.82 -31.42 10.38
C SER A 200 21.87 -30.29 11.42
N PRO A 201 20.72 -29.81 11.92
CA PRO A 201 20.65 -28.76 12.94
C PRO A 201 21.37 -29.04 14.27
N ALA A 202 21.80 -30.28 14.51
CA ALA A 202 22.45 -30.68 15.76
C ALA A 202 23.85 -30.10 15.94
N GLY A 203 24.58 -29.87 14.84
CA GLY A 203 25.97 -29.43 14.87
C GLY A 203 26.13 -27.93 15.09
N GLY A 204 25.22 -27.13 14.52
CA GLY A 204 25.34 -25.68 14.50
C GLY A 204 26.42 -25.19 13.53
N THR A 205 26.27 -23.93 13.11
CA THR A 205 27.18 -23.27 12.19
C THR A 205 27.81 -22.06 12.87
N THR A 206 29.14 -21.99 12.87
CA THR A 206 29.89 -20.85 13.41
C THR A 206 30.74 -20.21 12.32
N VAL A 207 30.57 -18.90 12.13
CA VAL A 207 31.39 -18.08 11.22
C VAL A 207 32.24 -17.16 12.09
N ALA A 208 33.55 -17.33 12.05
CA ALA A 208 34.48 -16.47 12.78
C ALA A 208 34.48 -15.04 12.21
N ALA A 209 35.03 -14.10 12.99
CA ALA A 209 35.25 -12.74 12.51
C ALA A 209 36.04 -12.73 11.19
N GLY A 210 35.52 -12.09 10.14
CA GLY A 210 36.16 -12.08 8.82
C GLY A 210 35.91 -13.32 7.95
N GLY A 211 35.10 -14.28 8.41
CA GLY A 211 34.64 -15.41 7.61
C GLY A 211 33.43 -15.04 6.75
N THR A 212 33.18 -15.81 5.69
CA THR A 212 32.07 -15.58 4.75
C THR A 212 31.22 -16.84 4.55
N ILE A 213 29.90 -16.68 4.53
CA ILE A 213 28.99 -17.68 3.95
C ILE A 213 28.29 -17.10 2.73
N SER A 214 28.17 -17.91 1.68
CA SER A 214 27.53 -17.53 0.43
C SER A 214 26.45 -18.55 0.08
N LEU A 215 25.18 -18.12 0.08
CA LEU A 215 24.06 -19.00 -0.28
C LEU A 215 23.68 -18.77 -1.73
N LEU A 216 23.69 -19.83 -2.53
CA LEU A 216 23.31 -19.73 -3.94
C LEU A 216 21.80 -19.65 -4.13
N SER A 217 21.40 -19.37 -5.37
CA SER A 217 20.01 -19.21 -5.76
C SER A 217 19.15 -20.42 -5.35
N GLY A 218 18.06 -20.12 -4.65
CA GLY A 218 17.05 -21.07 -4.21
C GLY A 218 17.36 -21.83 -2.92
N VAL A 219 18.55 -21.70 -2.33
CA VAL A 219 18.92 -22.44 -1.12
C VAL A 219 18.03 -22.07 0.06
N GLN A 220 17.52 -23.09 0.76
CA GLN A 220 16.63 -22.96 1.92
C GLN A 220 17.17 -23.69 3.15
N ILE A 221 17.74 -22.94 4.09
CA ILE A 221 18.23 -23.49 5.36
C ILE A 221 17.11 -23.46 6.40
N ALA A 222 16.63 -24.63 6.82
CA ALA A 222 15.37 -24.75 7.59
C ALA A 222 15.49 -24.43 9.09
N SER A 223 16.44 -25.01 9.82
CA SER A 223 16.48 -24.90 11.29
C SER A 223 17.90 -24.78 11.87
N GLU A 224 18.88 -24.54 11.01
CA GLU A 224 20.28 -24.40 11.41
C GLU A 224 20.50 -23.13 12.25
N VAL A 225 21.18 -23.24 13.39
CA VAL A 225 21.60 -22.07 14.17
C VAL A 225 22.90 -21.54 13.59
N LEU A 226 22.92 -20.26 13.21
CA LEU A 226 24.11 -19.56 12.73
C LEU A 226 24.65 -18.62 13.80
N THR A 227 25.88 -18.83 14.23
CA THR A 227 26.61 -17.92 15.12
C THR A 227 27.66 -17.15 14.32
N ILE A 228 27.62 -15.82 14.34
CA ILE A 228 28.55 -14.96 13.57
C ILE A 228 29.42 -14.14 14.51
N GLY A 229 30.73 -14.27 14.35
CA GLY A 229 31.79 -13.67 15.15
C GLY A 229 31.91 -12.14 15.06
N GLY A 230 31.16 -11.46 14.18
CA GLY A 230 31.19 -10.00 13.99
C GLY A 230 32.56 -9.46 13.56
N GLY A 231 32.72 -8.16 13.29
CA GLY A 231 34.01 -7.53 12.94
C GLY A 231 34.11 -7.07 11.47
N PRO A 232 35.20 -6.38 11.09
CA PRO A 232 35.30 -5.55 9.86
C PRO A 232 35.24 -6.31 8.51
N ALA A 233 34.90 -7.59 8.50
CA ALA A 233 34.76 -8.40 7.29
C ALA A 233 33.88 -9.66 7.51
N SER A 234 33.01 -9.68 8.52
CA SER A 234 32.09 -10.81 8.72
C SER A 234 30.90 -10.68 7.77
N VAL A 235 30.80 -11.58 6.78
CA VAL A 235 29.89 -11.40 5.64
C VAL A 235 28.92 -12.58 5.47
N VAL A 236 27.65 -12.25 5.25
CA VAL A 236 26.66 -13.13 4.61
C VAL A 236 26.40 -12.64 3.18
N ARG A 237 26.48 -13.54 2.20
CA ARG A 237 26.22 -13.23 0.77
C ARG A 237 25.05 -14.04 0.24
N ALA A 238 24.21 -13.38 -0.56
CA ALA A 238 23.22 -13.99 -1.43
C ALA A 238 23.25 -13.26 -2.78
N PRO A 239 23.74 -13.89 -3.87
CA PRO A 239 23.78 -13.27 -5.18
C PRO A 239 22.38 -13.19 -5.82
N ASP A 240 21.51 -14.14 -5.49
CA ASP A 240 20.12 -14.23 -5.92
C ASP A 240 19.21 -14.41 -4.68
N GLN A 241 18.12 -15.15 -4.81
CA GLN A 241 17.20 -15.45 -3.72
C GLN A 241 17.71 -16.59 -2.84
N ALA A 242 17.79 -16.40 -1.52
CA ALA A 242 18.14 -17.44 -0.55
C ALA A 242 17.40 -17.25 0.78
N PHE A 243 17.26 -18.34 1.55
CA PHE A 243 16.47 -18.37 2.78
C PHE A 243 17.24 -18.97 3.96
N TRP A 244 17.12 -18.32 5.11
CA TRP A 244 17.62 -18.81 6.40
C TRP A 244 16.51 -18.74 7.45
N ASN A 245 15.91 -19.89 7.77
CA ASN A 245 14.77 -19.98 8.70
C ASN A 245 15.19 -20.33 10.13
N GLY A 246 16.43 -20.76 10.36
CA GLY A 246 16.97 -20.94 11.70
C GLY A 246 17.37 -19.62 12.37
N ASN A 247 17.68 -19.66 13.66
CA ASN A 247 18.08 -18.46 14.40
C ASN A 247 19.50 -18.01 14.00
N ILE A 248 19.73 -16.71 14.05
CA ILE A 248 21.05 -16.09 13.84
C ILE A 248 21.47 -15.41 15.15
N VAL A 249 22.67 -15.71 15.61
CA VAL A 249 23.27 -15.16 16.84
C VAL A 249 24.49 -14.33 16.45
N LEU A 250 24.45 -13.04 16.74
CA LEU A 250 25.54 -12.10 16.51
C LEU A 250 26.44 -12.02 17.75
N SER A 251 27.75 -11.87 17.55
CA SER A 251 28.74 -11.82 18.63
C SER A 251 28.79 -10.50 19.40
N GLY A 252 28.23 -9.41 18.86
CA GLY A 252 28.32 -8.08 19.47
C GLY A 252 29.18 -7.05 18.76
N VAL A 253 29.67 -7.32 17.55
CA VAL A 253 30.36 -6.35 16.68
C VAL A 253 29.61 -6.27 15.34
N LEU A 254 29.80 -5.18 14.58
CA LEU A 254 29.19 -4.99 13.26
C LEU A 254 29.33 -6.25 12.40
N THR A 255 28.19 -6.73 11.90
CA THR A 255 28.10 -7.88 10.98
C THR A 255 27.53 -7.41 9.65
N GLU A 256 28.20 -7.71 8.54
CA GLU A 256 27.79 -7.27 7.22
C GLU A 256 26.98 -8.35 6.48
N PHE A 257 25.86 -7.94 5.91
CA PHE A 257 25.06 -8.73 4.98
C PHE A 257 25.22 -8.05 3.62
N ASN A 258 26.09 -8.59 2.78
CA ASN A 258 26.42 -8.06 1.46
C ASN A 258 25.60 -8.82 0.42
N LEU A 259 24.45 -8.24 0.07
CA LEU A 259 23.41 -8.93 -0.68
C LEU A 259 23.19 -8.24 -2.02
N ILE A 260 23.40 -8.99 -3.10
CA ILE A 260 23.04 -8.56 -4.46
C ILE A 260 21.60 -8.97 -4.76
N GLY A 261 21.19 -10.16 -4.31
CA GLY A 261 19.83 -10.67 -4.41
C GLY A 261 19.04 -10.52 -3.10
N SER A 262 18.05 -11.39 -2.91
CA SER A 262 17.12 -11.32 -1.79
C SER A 262 17.44 -12.40 -0.74
N PHE A 263 17.80 -11.98 0.46
CA PHE A 263 18.01 -12.88 1.59
C PHE A 263 16.85 -12.79 2.58
N PHE A 264 16.16 -13.90 2.77
CA PHE A 264 15.00 -14.01 3.66
C PHE A 264 15.41 -14.67 4.97
N VAL A 265 15.26 -13.95 6.08
CA VAL A 265 15.50 -14.47 7.42
C VAL A 265 14.16 -14.76 8.10
N GLY A 266 13.86 -16.04 8.28
CA GLY A 266 12.67 -16.53 8.98
C GLY A 266 12.86 -16.64 10.49
N GLY A 267 14.08 -16.90 10.96
CA GLY A 267 14.39 -17.02 12.38
C GLY A 267 14.69 -15.68 13.05
N ILE A 268 14.85 -15.69 14.37
CA ILE A 268 15.19 -14.49 15.14
C ILE A 268 16.69 -14.20 14.99
N ILE A 269 17.04 -12.97 14.62
CA ILE A 269 18.40 -12.44 14.81
C ILE A 269 18.51 -11.90 16.23
N SER A 270 19.49 -12.38 16.97
CA SER A 270 19.73 -12.02 18.38
C SER A 270 21.21 -11.71 18.61
N GLY A 271 21.54 -11.07 19.73
CA GLY A 271 22.91 -10.78 20.11
C GLY A 271 22.97 -9.91 21.36
N PRO A 272 24.18 -9.64 21.91
CA PRO A 272 24.35 -8.68 23.00
C PRO A 272 23.99 -7.26 22.54
N ASN A 273 23.91 -6.31 23.47
CA ASN A 273 23.48 -4.93 23.17
C ASN A 273 24.38 -4.20 22.16
N THR A 274 25.62 -4.64 21.99
CA THR A 274 26.57 -4.08 21.01
C THR A 274 26.44 -4.69 19.62
N ALA A 275 25.62 -5.73 19.45
CA ALA A 275 25.43 -6.40 18.18
C ALA A 275 24.70 -5.49 17.19
N SER A 276 25.39 -5.19 16.09
CA SER A 276 24.86 -4.35 15.01
C SER A 276 24.98 -5.06 13.67
N LEU A 277 24.09 -4.69 12.76
CA LEU A 277 24.03 -5.24 11.40
C LEU A 277 24.24 -4.12 10.37
N MET A 278 25.02 -4.40 9.33
CA MET A 278 25.11 -3.56 8.14
C MET A 278 24.55 -4.31 6.95
N LYS A 279 23.57 -3.73 6.26
CA LYS A 279 23.09 -4.22 4.97
C LYS A 279 23.77 -3.44 3.85
N SER A 280 24.55 -4.13 3.02
CA SER A 280 25.22 -3.59 1.82
C SER A 280 24.80 -4.36 0.57
N GLY A 281 25.21 -3.87 -0.61
CA GLY A 281 24.76 -4.40 -1.91
C GLY A 281 23.34 -3.97 -2.28
N PRO A 282 22.97 -4.04 -3.58
CA PRO A 282 21.71 -3.48 -4.08
C PRO A 282 20.47 -4.31 -3.71
N GLY A 283 20.64 -5.52 -3.21
CA GLY A 283 19.57 -6.48 -2.97
C GLY A 283 18.73 -6.23 -1.71
N TYR A 284 17.89 -7.22 -1.37
CA TYR A 284 16.95 -7.15 -0.26
C TYR A 284 17.43 -7.99 0.94
N LEU A 285 17.34 -7.44 2.13
CA LEU A 285 17.30 -8.21 3.37
C LEU A 285 15.86 -8.19 3.89
N VAL A 286 15.23 -9.35 3.98
CA VAL A 286 13.85 -9.49 4.46
C VAL A 286 13.85 -10.15 5.83
N LEU A 287 13.35 -9.43 6.83
CA LEU A 287 13.34 -9.87 8.23
C LEU A 287 11.91 -10.19 8.66
N ASN A 288 11.61 -11.48 8.79
CA ASN A 288 10.24 -11.96 9.05
C ASN A 288 9.92 -12.15 10.53
N ALA A 289 10.92 -12.20 11.40
CA ALA A 289 10.76 -12.39 12.85
C ALA A 289 11.12 -11.13 13.66
N ALA A 290 10.61 -11.06 14.89
CA ALA A 290 10.96 -10.01 15.85
C ALA A 290 12.39 -10.19 16.34
N ASN A 291 13.34 -9.51 15.69
CA ASN A 291 14.77 -9.56 16.02
C ASN A 291 15.06 -8.88 17.37
N THR A 292 16.08 -9.29 18.12
CA THR A 292 16.31 -8.81 19.50
C THR A 292 17.68 -8.16 19.74
N TYR A 293 18.49 -7.97 18.70
CA TYR A 293 19.79 -7.29 18.80
C TYR A 293 19.61 -5.78 18.95
N LEU A 294 20.32 -5.12 19.88
CA LEU A 294 20.05 -3.70 20.19
C LEU A 294 21.05 -2.70 19.58
N GLY A 295 22.15 -3.15 18.99
CA GLY A 295 23.16 -2.25 18.41
C GLY A 295 22.72 -1.57 17.10
N GLY A 296 21.50 -1.85 16.63
CA GLY A 296 20.88 -1.23 15.48
C GLY A 296 21.32 -1.82 14.13
N THR A 297 20.67 -1.33 13.09
CA THR A 297 20.91 -1.70 11.69
C THR A 297 21.34 -0.47 10.91
N ILE A 298 22.42 -0.60 10.14
CA ILE A 298 22.85 0.38 9.15
C ILE A 298 22.39 -0.14 7.78
N VAL A 299 21.49 0.58 7.13
CA VAL A 299 21.15 0.29 5.72
C VAL A 299 22.09 1.12 4.86
N ALA A 300 23.17 0.49 4.38
CA ALA A 300 24.21 1.13 3.59
C ALA A 300 23.88 1.14 2.09
N GLU A 301 23.20 0.10 1.60
CA GLU A 301 22.77 -0.02 0.21
C GLU A 301 21.58 -1.00 0.09
N GLY A 302 20.76 -0.80 -0.94
CA GLY A 302 19.61 -1.65 -1.23
C GLY A 302 18.48 -1.47 -0.22
N VAL A 303 17.73 -2.54 0.04
CA VAL A 303 16.50 -2.48 0.85
C VAL A 303 16.58 -3.41 2.04
N VAL A 304 16.23 -2.91 3.23
CA VAL A 304 15.80 -3.76 4.35
C VAL A 304 14.28 -3.72 4.41
N ARG A 305 13.62 -4.86 4.22
CA ARG A 305 12.19 -5.02 4.46
C ARG A 305 11.99 -5.64 5.83
N ALA A 306 11.29 -4.93 6.68
CA ALA A 306 10.99 -5.37 8.03
C ALA A 306 9.53 -5.79 8.13
N ARG A 307 9.26 -7.00 8.65
CA ARG A 307 7.89 -7.43 9.01
C ARG A 307 7.63 -7.38 10.51
N SER A 308 8.66 -7.47 11.33
CA SER A 308 8.55 -7.38 12.78
C SER A 308 9.83 -6.76 13.35
N LEU A 309 9.70 -5.62 14.03
CA LEU A 309 10.84 -4.78 14.41
C LEU A 309 11.17 -4.92 15.91
N GLY A 310 11.61 -6.09 16.35
CA GLY A 310 12.06 -6.22 17.74
C GLY A 310 13.35 -5.44 18.06
N ALA A 311 14.03 -4.90 17.03
CA ALA A 311 15.01 -3.81 17.04
C ALA A 311 15.55 -3.63 15.60
N LEU A 312 15.05 -2.64 14.86
CA LEU A 312 15.44 -2.45 13.46
C LEU A 312 15.82 -0.99 13.18
N ALA A 313 17.07 -0.86 12.73
CA ALA A 313 17.72 0.32 12.16
C ALA A 313 17.85 1.58 13.02
N THR A 314 19.11 1.96 13.24
CA THR A 314 19.53 3.25 13.80
C THR A 314 20.04 4.21 12.72
N SER A 315 20.17 3.80 11.44
CA SER A 315 20.48 4.72 10.33
C SER A 315 20.20 4.14 8.93
N VAL A 316 19.60 4.94 8.05
CA VAL A 316 19.50 4.70 6.60
C VAL A 316 20.35 5.75 5.89
N VAL A 317 21.36 5.31 5.13
CA VAL A 317 22.27 6.22 4.41
C VAL A 317 21.72 6.61 3.04
N PRO A 318 22.25 7.68 2.40
CA PRO A 318 21.76 8.11 1.09
C PRO A 318 21.79 7.01 0.03
N GLY A 319 20.63 6.76 -0.60
CA GLY A 319 20.46 5.76 -1.66
C GLY A 319 19.93 4.41 -1.20
N ALA A 320 19.83 4.18 0.11
CA ALA A 320 19.29 2.95 0.69
C ALA A 320 17.86 3.17 1.24
N THR A 321 17.12 2.07 1.44
CA THR A 321 15.71 2.14 1.87
C THR A 321 15.40 1.17 3.01
N LEU A 322 14.69 1.69 4.01
CA LEU A 322 13.92 0.89 4.95
C LEU A 322 12.47 0.79 4.44
N GLU A 323 12.00 -0.43 4.21
CA GLU A 323 10.64 -0.72 3.75
C GLU A 323 9.82 -1.43 4.82
N LEU A 324 8.59 -0.94 5.02
CA LEU A 324 7.63 -1.46 6.01
C LEU A 324 6.40 -2.05 5.31
N ASP A 325 5.87 -3.15 5.84
CA ASP A 325 4.62 -3.79 5.39
C ASP A 325 3.51 -3.76 6.47
N ASP A 326 2.38 -4.42 6.21
CA ASP A 326 1.17 -4.34 7.06
C ASP A 326 1.36 -4.95 8.47
N ASP A 327 2.24 -5.95 8.60
CA ASP A 327 2.48 -6.68 9.85
C ASP A 327 3.54 -6.00 10.75
N THR A 328 4.04 -4.86 10.29
CA THR A 328 5.17 -4.18 10.93
C THR A 328 4.73 -3.48 12.23
N HIS A 329 5.29 -3.94 13.36
CA HIS A 329 5.03 -3.41 14.70
C HIS A 329 6.27 -2.79 15.35
N LEU A 330 6.10 -1.57 15.90
CA LEU A 330 6.91 -0.82 16.87
C LEU A 330 8.42 -0.74 16.63
N LEU A 331 8.93 0.48 16.44
CA LEU A 331 10.32 0.79 16.74
C LEU A 331 10.45 1.29 18.17
N SER A 332 11.14 0.54 19.05
CA SER A 332 11.53 1.08 20.35
C SER A 332 12.60 2.16 20.22
N GLU A 333 13.44 2.09 19.19
CA GLU A 333 14.56 2.98 18.93
C GLU A 333 14.27 3.99 17.80
N PRO A 334 14.89 5.19 17.83
CA PRO A 334 14.77 6.15 16.74
C PRO A 334 15.46 5.68 15.45
N VAL A 335 14.80 5.90 14.30
CA VAL A 335 15.43 5.75 12.98
C VAL A 335 15.98 7.09 12.54
N PHE A 336 17.22 7.08 12.06
CA PHE A 336 17.82 8.23 11.40
C PHE A 336 17.77 8.01 9.89
N LEU A 337 17.17 8.94 9.17
CA LEU A 337 16.96 8.83 7.72
C LEU A 337 17.72 9.93 6.98
N LYS A 338 18.25 9.57 5.81
CA LYS A 338 18.82 10.51 4.85
C LYS A 338 18.73 9.99 3.41
N GLY A 339 18.46 10.90 2.48
CA GLY A 339 18.46 10.65 1.04
C GLY A 339 17.10 10.27 0.46
N ALA A 340 17.09 10.01 -0.85
CA ALA A 340 15.87 9.73 -1.61
C ALA A 340 15.40 8.27 -1.52
N GLY A 341 16.27 7.39 -1.00
CA GLY A 341 16.10 5.94 -1.06
C GLY A 341 16.28 5.33 -2.44
N VAL A 342 16.14 4.02 -2.51
CA VAL A 342 16.19 3.23 -3.75
C VAL A 342 15.08 3.70 -4.70
N ASP A 343 15.44 3.93 -5.96
CA ASP A 343 14.55 4.42 -7.03
C ASP A 343 13.86 5.76 -6.74
N GLY A 344 14.31 6.52 -5.74
CA GLY A 344 13.69 7.78 -5.33
C GLY A 344 12.33 7.62 -4.65
N GLN A 345 11.95 6.40 -4.25
CA GLN A 345 10.65 6.11 -3.64
C GLN A 345 10.63 6.25 -2.11
N GLY A 346 11.71 6.76 -1.51
CA GLY A 346 11.82 7.05 -0.09
C GLY A 346 12.93 6.26 0.60
N ALA A 347 13.74 6.96 1.42
CA ALA A 347 14.65 6.32 2.37
C ALA A 347 13.88 5.54 3.45
N LEU A 348 12.66 6.00 3.75
CA LEU A 348 11.62 5.21 4.40
C LEU A 348 10.44 5.09 3.45
N ARG A 349 9.95 3.87 3.21
CA ARG A 349 8.73 3.66 2.44
C ARG A 349 7.84 2.58 3.01
N SER A 350 6.54 2.64 2.75
CA SER A 350 5.61 1.57 3.10
C SER A 350 4.99 0.91 1.86
N SER A 351 5.04 -0.42 1.82
CA SER A 351 4.26 -1.25 0.90
C SER A 351 2.89 -1.64 1.47
N GLY A 352 2.69 -1.43 2.78
CA GLY A 352 1.42 -1.58 3.50
C GLY A 352 1.02 -0.31 4.25
N SER A 353 0.08 -0.44 5.19
CA SER A 353 -0.43 0.63 6.07
C SER A 353 -0.12 0.36 7.56
N PRO A 354 1.16 0.36 7.97
CA PRO A 354 1.53 0.08 9.36
C PRO A 354 0.99 1.15 10.32
N THR A 355 0.46 0.71 11.48
CA THR A 355 -0.28 1.56 12.43
C THR A 355 0.46 1.88 13.73
N SER A 356 1.61 1.25 14.01
CA SER A 356 2.26 1.29 15.34
C SER A 356 3.63 2.00 15.35
N ALA A 357 3.62 3.22 15.92
CA ALA A 357 4.70 4.10 16.40
C ALA A 357 6.14 4.00 15.84
N TYR A 358 6.52 5.03 15.08
CA TYR A 358 7.88 5.27 14.60
C TYR A 358 8.43 6.60 15.13
N ASN A 359 9.58 6.56 15.81
CA ASN A 359 10.39 7.74 16.10
C ASN A 359 11.31 8.01 14.90
N VAL A 360 10.82 8.75 13.90
CA VAL A 360 11.61 9.10 12.71
C VAL A 360 12.36 10.41 12.94
N THR A 361 13.67 10.38 12.76
CA THR A 361 14.55 11.54 12.83
C THR A 361 15.23 11.73 11.48
N LEU A 362 15.17 12.94 10.92
CA LEU A 362 15.83 13.28 9.66
C LEU A 362 17.23 13.83 9.92
N ASP A 363 18.24 13.25 9.28
CA ASP A 363 19.66 13.65 9.35
C ASP A 363 20.12 14.36 8.04
N GLY A 364 19.17 14.99 7.38
CA GLY A 364 19.34 15.71 6.12
C GLY A 364 18.12 15.58 5.20
N PRO A 365 18.25 16.06 3.95
CA PRO A 365 17.20 15.92 2.94
C PRO A 365 16.78 14.46 2.78
N THR A 366 15.49 14.19 2.93
CA THR A 366 14.94 12.83 2.99
C THR A 366 13.67 12.73 2.15
N ALA A 367 13.51 11.64 1.42
CA ALA A 367 12.21 11.27 0.84
C ALA A 367 11.52 10.20 1.72
N ILE A 368 10.21 10.33 1.91
CA ILE A 368 9.37 9.31 2.57
C ILE A 368 8.21 8.95 1.64
N GLY A 369 8.03 7.65 1.41
CA GLY A 369 7.08 7.11 0.45
C GLY A 369 5.96 6.26 1.04
N ALA A 370 4.80 6.30 0.40
CA ALA A 370 3.75 5.30 0.53
C ALA A 370 3.44 4.77 -0.88
N LEU A 371 3.78 3.50 -1.13
CA LEU A 371 3.99 2.99 -2.50
C LEU A 371 2.72 2.82 -3.34
N TYR A 372 1.56 2.69 -2.70
CA TYR A 372 0.31 2.42 -3.39
C TYR A 372 -0.74 3.45 -2.96
N SER A 373 -1.68 3.77 -3.84
CA SER A 373 -2.69 4.81 -3.59
C SER A 373 -3.58 4.55 -2.37
N ASN A 374 -3.72 3.28 -1.98
CA ASN A 374 -4.47 2.84 -0.81
C ASN A 374 -3.61 2.66 0.45
N THR A 375 -2.29 2.88 0.40
CA THR A 375 -1.43 2.73 1.59
C THR A 375 -1.30 4.02 2.38
N THR A 376 -1.22 3.88 3.70
CA THR A 376 -1.01 4.99 4.63
C THR A 376 0.16 4.69 5.56
N LEU A 377 1.21 5.51 5.49
CA LEU A 377 2.29 5.50 6.48
C LEU A 377 1.97 6.51 7.58
N THR A 378 1.74 6.03 8.80
CA THR A 378 1.42 6.89 9.95
C THR A 378 2.63 7.11 10.84
N LEU A 379 2.95 8.38 11.12
CA LEU A 379 3.98 8.80 12.06
C LEU A 379 3.32 9.44 13.31
N PRO A 380 2.96 8.63 14.32
CA PRO A 380 2.18 9.11 15.46
C PRO A 380 2.98 9.97 16.45
N ALA A 381 4.31 9.87 16.44
CA ALA A 381 5.18 10.75 17.22
C ALA A 381 5.61 12.02 16.45
N GLY A 382 5.17 12.16 15.20
CA GLY A 382 5.67 13.19 14.29
C GLY A 382 7.07 12.91 13.76
N LEU A 383 7.67 13.94 13.17
CA LEU A 383 9.04 13.91 12.64
C LEU A 383 9.97 14.70 13.57
N LYS A 384 11.19 14.18 13.76
CA LYS A 384 12.30 14.88 14.41
C LYS A 384 13.38 15.18 13.37
N GLN A 385 14.37 15.98 13.75
CA GLN A 385 15.55 16.25 12.95
C GLN A 385 16.77 16.48 13.83
N VAL A 386 17.96 16.28 13.29
CA VAL A 386 19.24 16.45 14.01
C VAL A 386 19.66 17.93 14.02
N ASP A 387 19.90 18.53 12.85
CA ASP A 387 20.57 19.84 12.74
C ASP A 387 19.65 21.01 12.35
N GLY A 388 18.34 20.82 12.31
CA GLY A 388 17.39 21.89 11.97
C GLY A 388 17.26 22.23 10.48
N THR A 389 18.14 21.69 9.63
CA THR A 389 18.23 21.99 8.18
C THR A 389 17.65 20.90 7.28
N ALA A 390 17.03 19.86 7.86
CA ALA A 390 16.47 18.77 7.06
C ALA A 390 15.30 19.25 6.21
N THR A 391 15.10 18.63 5.05
CA THR A 391 13.89 18.81 4.23
C THR A 391 13.26 17.46 3.99
N LEU A 392 11.94 17.45 3.76
CA LEU A 392 11.18 16.24 3.48
C LEU A 392 10.55 16.33 2.09
N SER A 393 10.74 15.29 1.28
CA SER A 393 9.92 15.04 0.09
C SER A 393 8.95 13.90 0.37
N LYS A 394 7.65 14.18 0.36
CA LYS A 394 6.62 13.15 0.33
C LYS A 394 6.46 12.66 -1.11
N VAL A 395 6.77 11.38 -1.33
CA VAL A 395 6.71 10.70 -2.63
C VAL A 395 5.73 9.52 -2.60
N GLY A 396 5.43 8.96 -3.78
CA GLY A 396 4.53 7.82 -3.92
C GLY A 396 3.05 8.18 -3.78
N PRO A 397 2.15 7.41 -4.40
CA PRO A 397 0.73 7.76 -4.55
C PRO A 397 -0.07 7.67 -3.24
N GLY A 398 0.45 6.99 -2.21
CA GLY A 398 -0.22 6.81 -0.93
C GLY A 398 -0.19 8.05 -0.02
N THR A 399 -0.63 7.86 1.22
CA THR A 399 -0.70 8.93 2.24
C THR A 399 0.43 8.82 3.26
N LEU A 400 1.06 9.95 3.58
CA LEU A 400 1.85 10.12 4.81
C LEU A 400 1.01 10.87 5.83
N PHE A 401 0.81 10.29 7.01
CA PHE A 401 -0.07 10.80 8.06
C PHE A 401 0.77 11.25 9.26
N LEU A 402 0.84 12.56 9.50
CA LEU A 402 1.56 13.16 10.62
C LEU A 402 0.59 13.41 11.77
N ASN A 403 0.75 12.63 12.85
CA ASN A 403 -0.19 12.58 13.98
C ASN A 403 0.37 13.07 15.32
N GLY A 404 1.67 13.29 15.41
CA GLY A 404 2.33 13.86 16.59
C GLY A 404 3.12 15.11 16.23
N ALA A 405 3.27 16.01 17.21
CA ALA A 405 3.96 17.29 17.02
C ALA A 405 5.42 17.11 16.51
N GLY A 406 6.21 16.17 17.05
CA GLY A 406 7.63 16.08 16.64
C GLY A 406 8.43 17.38 16.87
N SER A 407 9.60 17.50 16.24
CA SER A 407 10.50 18.67 16.32
C SER A 407 11.08 19.09 14.96
N PHE A 408 10.51 18.57 13.88
CA PHE A 408 10.89 18.92 12.51
C PHE A 408 10.37 20.31 12.12
N VAL A 409 11.27 21.19 11.69
CA VAL A 409 10.96 22.57 11.27
C VAL A 409 11.38 22.88 9.84
N GLY A 410 11.75 21.84 9.09
CA GLY A 410 12.12 21.97 7.68
C GLY A 410 10.93 22.17 6.75
N GLU A 411 11.23 22.43 5.48
CA GLU A 411 10.21 22.42 4.42
C GLU A 411 9.79 20.98 4.08
N ILE A 412 8.49 20.78 3.87
CA ILE A 412 7.92 19.57 3.29
C ILE A 412 7.46 19.88 1.87
N THR A 413 8.02 19.18 0.89
CA THR A 413 7.49 19.15 -0.48
C THR A 413 6.64 17.90 -0.68
N VAL A 414 5.38 18.06 -1.04
CA VAL A 414 4.50 16.97 -1.47
C VAL A 414 4.60 16.85 -2.98
N VAL A 415 5.31 15.81 -3.43
CA VAL A 415 5.53 15.54 -4.86
C VAL A 415 4.39 14.73 -5.44
N GLU A 416 3.95 13.69 -4.71
CA GLU A 416 2.91 12.76 -5.13
C GLU A 416 2.09 12.28 -3.91
N GLY A 417 0.82 11.96 -4.16
CA GLY A 417 -0.08 11.40 -3.16
C GLY A 417 -0.47 12.46 -2.13
N ALA A 418 -0.74 12.04 -0.88
CA ALA A 418 -1.23 12.94 0.14
C ALA A 418 -0.29 13.07 1.34
N LEU A 419 -0.12 14.30 1.82
CA LEU A 419 0.31 14.60 3.19
C LEU A 419 -0.94 14.94 4.02
N SER A 420 -1.21 14.15 5.06
CA SER A 420 -2.26 14.44 6.03
C SER A 420 -1.62 14.95 7.32
N VAL A 421 -1.89 16.20 7.68
CA VAL A 421 -1.41 16.83 8.91
C VAL A 421 -2.58 16.92 9.89
N ASN A 422 -2.47 16.29 11.06
CA ASN A 422 -3.51 16.29 12.10
C ASN A 422 -2.95 16.70 13.46
N VAL A 423 -1.90 17.52 13.45
CA VAL A 423 -1.18 18.00 14.64
C VAL A 423 -1.39 19.49 14.81
N GLY A 424 -1.49 19.95 16.06
CA GLY A 424 -1.48 21.38 16.41
C GLY A 424 -0.45 21.70 17.49
N GLY A 425 -0.04 22.97 17.60
CA GLY A 425 0.97 23.43 18.57
C GLY A 425 2.43 23.17 18.15
N SER A 426 3.41 23.31 19.07
CA SER A 426 4.88 23.49 18.87
C SER A 426 5.68 22.48 17.99
N GLY A 427 5.02 21.60 17.23
CA GLY A 427 5.62 20.66 16.29
C GLY A 427 5.07 20.83 14.86
N ILE A 428 4.92 22.09 14.46
CA ILE A 428 4.30 22.51 13.21
C ILE A 428 5.26 22.21 12.05
N PRO A 429 4.85 21.49 10.99
CA PRO A 429 5.57 21.51 9.73
C PRO A 429 5.69 22.94 9.24
N ASN A 430 6.91 23.42 8.98
CA ASN A 430 7.14 24.84 8.76
C ASN A 430 6.50 25.30 7.45
N ASN A 431 7.12 25.06 6.32
CA ASN A 431 6.51 25.36 5.02
C ASN A 431 6.12 24.06 4.32
N VAL A 432 4.88 23.99 3.83
CA VAL A 432 4.42 22.89 2.99
C VAL A 432 4.26 23.41 1.57
N VAL A 433 4.98 22.80 0.63
CA VAL A 433 4.87 23.07 -0.80
C VAL A 433 4.23 21.86 -1.47
N VAL A 434 3.14 22.05 -2.19
CA VAL A 434 2.40 20.96 -2.84
C VAL A 434 2.48 21.14 -4.36
N ARG A 435 3.02 20.14 -5.06
CA ARG A 435 3.13 20.12 -6.53
C ARG A 435 1.90 19.49 -7.20
N ASP A 436 1.80 19.56 -8.52
CA ASP A 436 0.68 19.11 -9.36
C ASP A 436 0.01 17.78 -8.96
N GLU A 437 0.79 16.76 -8.58
CA GLU A 437 0.28 15.42 -8.20
C GLU A 437 0.15 15.22 -6.68
N GLY A 438 0.46 16.26 -5.90
CA GLY A 438 0.41 16.27 -4.45
C GLY A 438 -0.89 16.82 -3.89
N ARG A 439 -1.22 16.37 -2.68
CA ARG A 439 -2.33 16.92 -1.87
C ARG A 439 -1.89 17.16 -0.44
N VAL A 440 -2.30 18.29 0.13
CA VAL A 440 -2.31 18.51 1.59
C VAL A 440 -3.74 18.38 2.13
N ARG A 441 -3.89 17.71 3.27
CA ARG A 441 -5.18 17.48 3.93
C ARG A 441 -5.05 17.32 5.45
N GLY A 442 -6.16 17.08 6.12
CA GLY A 442 -6.24 16.84 7.56
C GLY A 442 -6.86 18.01 8.33
N SER A 443 -6.69 18.03 9.64
CA SER A 443 -7.24 19.05 10.55
C SER A 443 -6.18 19.79 11.36
N GLY A 444 -4.91 19.67 10.96
CA GLY A 444 -3.76 20.20 11.69
C GLY A 444 -3.35 21.61 11.27
N GLU A 445 -2.14 21.98 11.66
CA GLU A 445 -1.56 23.30 11.45
C GLU A 445 -0.24 23.21 10.68
N VAL A 446 0.05 24.21 9.84
CA VAL A 446 1.33 24.43 9.15
C VAL A 446 1.78 25.88 9.31
N ALA A 447 3.08 26.18 9.22
CA ALA A 447 3.56 27.57 9.30
C ALA A 447 3.40 28.33 7.97
N GLY A 448 3.35 27.65 6.84
CA GLY A 448 3.07 28.21 5.52
C GLY A 448 2.58 27.13 4.58
N LEU A 449 1.72 27.51 3.63
CA LEU A 449 1.21 26.60 2.61
C LEU A 449 1.31 27.25 1.23
N GLU A 450 2.06 26.62 0.35
CA GLU A 450 2.18 26.99 -1.05
C GLU A 450 1.68 25.85 -1.94
N LEU A 451 0.64 26.11 -2.73
CA LEU A 451 0.19 25.20 -3.78
C LEU A 451 0.79 25.68 -5.12
N ARG A 452 1.53 24.79 -5.77
CA ARG A 452 2.10 24.95 -7.11
C ARG A 452 1.54 23.87 -8.01
N GLY A 453 0.29 24.04 -8.45
CA GLY A 453 -0.50 23.03 -9.14
C GLY A 453 -1.16 21.96 -8.26
N GLY A 454 -0.71 21.79 -7.01
CA GLY A 454 -1.27 20.80 -6.09
C GLY A 454 -2.64 21.14 -5.51
N GLU A 455 -3.17 20.22 -4.71
CA GLU A 455 -4.49 20.36 -4.07
C GLU A 455 -4.39 20.59 -2.55
N GLY A 456 -5.19 21.54 -2.05
CA GLY A 456 -5.48 21.69 -0.63
C GLY A 456 -6.93 21.28 -0.34
N ARG A 457 -7.12 20.31 0.56
CA ARG A 457 -8.45 19.86 1.00
C ARG A 457 -8.46 19.59 2.50
N PRO A 458 -8.91 20.54 3.34
CA PRO A 458 -9.07 20.32 4.77
C PRO A 458 -9.97 19.10 5.04
N GLY A 459 -9.65 18.31 6.06
CA GLY A 459 -10.36 17.08 6.39
C GLY A 459 -9.69 15.80 5.90
N VAL A 460 -10.32 14.66 6.20
CA VAL A 460 -9.87 13.33 5.77
C VAL A 460 -10.99 12.63 5.00
N GLY A 461 -10.68 12.14 3.79
CA GLY A 461 -11.72 11.65 2.90
C GLY A 461 -12.69 12.79 2.53
N THR A 462 -13.97 12.59 2.82
CA THR A 462 -15.03 13.62 2.71
C THR A 462 -15.41 14.23 4.05
N SER A 463 -14.76 13.85 5.15
CA SER A 463 -15.08 14.38 6.48
C SER A 463 -14.52 15.80 6.62
N PRO A 464 -15.36 16.83 6.79
CA PRO A 464 -14.91 18.22 6.82
C PRO A 464 -14.04 18.53 8.05
N ALA A 465 -13.07 19.43 7.89
CA ALA A 465 -12.29 19.94 9.02
C ALA A 465 -11.77 21.37 8.79
N SER A 466 -11.30 22.00 9.87
CA SER A 466 -10.50 23.22 9.79
C SER A 466 -9.02 22.87 9.67
N PHE A 467 -8.31 23.55 8.77
CA PHE A 467 -6.86 23.43 8.60
C PHE A 467 -6.20 24.79 8.79
N THR A 468 -5.22 24.89 9.70
CA THR A 468 -4.62 26.17 10.07
C THR A 468 -3.34 26.43 9.28
N VAL A 469 -3.21 27.64 8.74
CA VAL A 469 -1.98 28.17 8.13
C VAL A 469 -1.52 29.38 8.93
N ASN A 470 -0.50 29.19 9.77
CA ASN A 470 -0.03 30.23 10.70
C ASN A 470 0.73 31.38 10.01
N GLY A 471 1.12 31.20 8.76
CA GLY A 471 1.80 32.19 7.94
C GLY A 471 1.11 32.34 6.60
N ILE A 472 1.89 32.28 5.52
CA ILE A 472 1.43 32.65 4.18
C ILE A 472 0.68 31.48 3.54
N LEU A 473 -0.46 31.78 2.93
CA LEU A 473 -1.15 30.91 1.98
C LEU A 473 -0.97 31.48 0.56
N THR A 474 -0.30 30.73 -0.32
CA THR A 474 -0.08 31.12 -1.72
C THR A 474 -0.57 30.02 -2.64
N LEU A 475 -1.38 30.39 -3.63
CA LEU A 475 -1.88 29.49 -4.67
C LEU A 475 -1.49 30.03 -6.04
N ASP A 476 -0.97 29.19 -6.92
CA ASP A 476 -0.83 29.52 -8.34
C ASP A 476 -2.11 29.21 -9.15
N SER A 477 -2.07 29.46 -10.46
CA SER A 477 -3.21 29.23 -11.35
C SER A 477 -3.51 27.76 -11.63
N ALA A 478 -2.55 26.86 -11.41
CA ALA A 478 -2.74 25.42 -11.59
C ALA A 478 -3.33 24.76 -10.33
N SER A 479 -3.21 25.41 -9.18
CA SER A 479 -3.64 24.91 -7.88
C SER A 479 -5.15 24.70 -7.77
N ARG A 480 -5.54 23.81 -6.85
CA ARG A 480 -6.95 23.55 -6.51
C ARG A 480 -7.18 23.63 -4.99
N LEU A 481 -8.25 24.31 -4.57
CA LEU A 481 -8.79 24.18 -3.22
C LEU A 481 -10.15 23.49 -3.27
N THR A 482 -10.30 22.41 -2.51
CA THR A 482 -11.53 21.65 -2.40
C THR A 482 -12.09 21.78 -0.99
N PHE A 483 -13.38 22.11 -0.87
CA PHE A 483 -14.08 22.22 0.41
C PHE A 483 -15.29 21.29 0.47
N ASP A 484 -15.30 20.39 1.45
CA ASP A 484 -16.47 19.56 1.78
C ASP A 484 -17.48 20.37 2.60
N ILE A 485 -18.76 20.37 2.22
CA ILE A 485 -19.87 21.10 2.87
C ILE A 485 -21.03 20.13 3.12
N ASP A 486 -21.10 19.63 4.36
CA ASP A 486 -22.08 18.65 4.86
C ASP A 486 -23.09 19.27 5.87
N GLY A 487 -22.87 20.53 6.26
CA GLY A 487 -23.76 21.29 7.12
C GLY A 487 -23.23 22.72 7.36
N LEU A 488 -23.74 23.41 8.37
CA LEU A 488 -23.51 24.85 8.57
C LEU A 488 -22.41 25.19 9.58
N THR A 489 -21.83 24.19 10.26
CA THR A 489 -20.82 24.40 11.31
C THR A 489 -19.41 24.22 10.78
N ALA A 490 -18.59 25.27 10.88
CA ALA A 490 -17.20 25.24 10.41
C ALA A 490 -16.38 24.15 11.13
N GLY A 491 -15.48 23.51 10.41
CA GLY A 491 -14.52 22.55 10.94
C GLY A 491 -15.10 21.21 11.40
N THR A 492 -16.42 21.05 11.40
CA THR A 492 -17.10 19.79 11.76
C THR A 492 -18.15 19.37 10.75
N GLN A 493 -18.80 20.33 10.08
CA GLN A 493 -19.77 20.11 9.03
C GLN A 493 -19.39 20.78 7.72
N TYR A 494 -18.48 21.76 7.71
CA TYR A 494 -17.87 22.22 6.47
C TYR A 494 -16.38 22.54 6.64
N SER A 495 -15.65 22.38 5.55
CA SER A 495 -14.20 22.51 5.51
C SER A 495 -13.76 23.96 5.42
N ARG A 496 -12.65 24.31 6.06
CA ARG A 496 -12.15 25.68 6.07
C ARG A 496 -10.64 25.75 6.24
N PHE A 497 -10.01 26.77 5.64
CA PHE A 497 -8.67 27.21 6.02
C PHE A 497 -8.74 28.38 7.00
N ASP A 498 -8.02 28.28 8.11
CA ASP A 498 -7.83 29.36 9.07
C ASP A 498 -6.43 29.95 8.87
N VAL A 499 -6.32 31.20 8.41
CA VAL A 499 -5.05 31.79 7.97
C VAL A 499 -4.69 33.04 8.79
N SER A 500 -3.50 33.06 9.39
CA SER A 500 -2.99 34.24 10.11
C SER A 500 -1.98 35.09 9.37
N GLY A 501 -1.43 34.64 8.24
CA GLY A 501 -0.60 35.48 7.37
C GLY A 501 -1.37 36.09 6.20
N SER A 502 -0.62 36.43 5.15
CA SER A 502 -1.19 36.91 3.88
C SER A 502 -1.78 35.76 3.06
N VAL A 503 -2.83 36.05 2.31
CA VAL A 503 -3.45 35.13 1.36
C VAL A 503 -3.25 35.69 -0.05
N THR A 504 -2.65 34.89 -0.93
CA THR A 504 -2.50 35.19 -2.36
C THR A 504 -3.18 34.13 -3.20
N LEU A 505 -4.20 34.53 -3.96
CA LEU A 505 -4.97 33.69 -4.87
C LEU A 505 -4.56 34.01 -6.32
N GLY A 506 -3.66 33.19 -6.88
CA GLY A 506 -3.12 33.37 -8.23
C GLY A 506 -4.04 32.88 -9.36
N GLY A 507 -5.36 32.85 -9.15
CA GLY A 507 -6.30 32.26 -10.11
C GLY A 507 -6.44 30.75 -9.98
N ALA A 508 -6.33 30.20 -8.77
CA ALA A 508 -6.54 28.77 -8.50
C ALA A 508 -7.98 28.33 -8.79
N THR A 509 -8.19 27.02 -8.97
CA THR A 509 -9.52 26.42 -9.07
C THR A 509 -10.17 26.30 -7.69
N LEU A 510 -11.37 26.87 -7.51
CA LEU A 510 -12.24 26.61 -6.37
C LEU A 510 -13.14 25.41 -6.66
N ALA A 511 -13.20 24.46 -5.73
CA ALA A 511 -14.10 23.34 -5.77
C ALA A 511 -14.84 23.15 -4.45
N VAL A 512 -16.09 22.69 -4.57
CA VAL A 512 -16.99 22.46 -3.45
C VAL A 512 -17.64 21.10 -3.67
N ASP A 513 -17.58 20.24 -2.66
CA ASP A 513 -18.28 18.96 -2.61
C ASP A 513 -19.46 19.13 -1.63
N LEU A 514 -20.70 19.04 -2.13
CA LEU A 514 -21.90 19.22 -1.31
C LEU A 514 -22.43 17.88 -0.79
N GLY A 515 -22.40 17.67 0.53
CA GLY A 515 -23.05 16.54 1.20
C GLY A 515 -24.50 16.81 1.59
N PHE A 516 -24.97 18.06 1.45
CA PHE A 516 -26.38 18.45 1.66
C PHE A 516 -26.79 19.61 0.76
N THR A 517 -28.10 19.89 0.68
CA THR A 517 -28.62 21.07 -0.02
C THR A 517 -28.78 22.25 0.95
N PRO A 518 -27.91 23.26 0.90
CA PRO A 518 -28.04 24.47 1.71
C PRO A 518 -29.19 25.36 1.21
N LYS A 519 -29.67 26.22 2.10
CA LYS A 519 -30.77 27.16 1.85
C LYS A 519 -30.23 28.50 1.35
N VAL A 520 -31.07 29.23 0.62
CA VAL A 520 -30.77 30.63 0.24
C VAL A 520 -30.50 31.46 1.50
N GLY A 521 -29.37 32.16 1.51
CA GLY A 521 -28.86 32.92 2.65
C GLY A 521 -27.79 32.20 3.48
N ASP A 522 -27.68 30.87 3.37
CA ASP A 522 -26.61 30.13 4.05
C ASP A 522 -25.24 30.59 3.51
N THR A 523 -24.28 30.80 4.41
CA THR A 523 -22.96 31.36 4.09
C THR A 523 -21.86 30.52 4.70
N PHE A 524 -20.81 30.25 3.92
CA PHE A 524 -19.68 29.41 4.29
C PHE A 524 -18.38 30.21 4.15
N ALA A 525 -17.72 30.50 5.28
CA ALA A 525 -16.40 31.14 5.28
C ALA A 525 -15.34 30.06 5.02
N ILE A 526 -15.00 29.85 3.75
CA ILE A 526 -14.09 28.78 3.30
C ILE A 526 -12.61 29.13 3.55
N ILE A 527 -12.27 30.41 3.58
CA ILE A 527 -10.97 30.90 4.06
C ILE A 527 -11.26 31.99 5.09
N GLN A 528 -11.00 31.70 6.36
CA GLN A 528 -11.09 32.67 7.44
C GLN A 528 -9.72 33.30 7.68
N LYS A 529 -9.69 34.62 7.70
CA LYS A 529 -8.49 35.40 7.98
C LYS A 529 -8.56 35.93 9.41
N VAL A 530 -7.60 35.56 10.24
CA VAL A 530 -7.63 35.97 11.66
C VAL A 530 -7.11 37.40 11.90
N ASN A 531 -6.67 38.11 10.86
CA ASN A 531 -6.22 39.51 10.93
C ASN A 531 -6.69 40.37 9.75
N ALA A 532 -6.68 41.69 9.94
CA ALA A 532 -7.30 42.70 9.06
C ALA A 532 -6.66 42.92 7.68
N GLY A 533 -5.55 42.24 7.35
CA GLY A 533 -4.90 42.41 6.03
C GLY A 533 -5.81 41.98 4.87
N ALA A 534 -5.57 42.53 3.67
CA ALA A 534 -6.33 42.17 2.47
C ALA A 534 -5.94 40.80 1.91
N ILE A 535 -6.87 40.19 1.17
CA ILE A 535 -6.63 39.05 0.29
C ILE A 535 -6.20 39.60 -1.08
N VAL A 536 -5.14 39.04 -1.65
CA VAL A 536 -4.61 39.45 -2.96
C VAL A 536 -5.05 38.46 -4.02
N GLY A 537 -5.65 38.95 -5.12
CA GLY A 537 -6.10 38.12 -6.24
C GLY A 537 -7.46 37.46 -6.02
N THR A 538 -7.84 36.55 -6.91
CA THR A 538 -9.14 35.85 -6.92
C THR A 538 -8.96 34.41 -7.37
N PHE A 539 -10.01 33.60 -7.24
CA PHE A 539 -10.07 32.29 -7.92
C PHE A 539 -10.29 32.49 -9.43
N ALA A 540 -9.98 31.46 -10.23
CA ALA A 540 -10.13 31.48 -11.68
C ALA A 540 -11.57 31.84 -12.09
N GLY A 541 -11.73 32.94 -12.84
CA GLY A 541 -13.04 33.35 -13.38
C GLY A 541 -14.05 33.85 -12.34
N LEU A 542 -13.64 34.06 -11.09
CA LEU A 542 -14.52 34.43 -9.98
C LEU A 542 -14.09 35.76 -9.35
N PRO A 543 -14.34 36.92 -9.99
CA PRO A 543 -14.16 38.22 -9.32
C PRO A 543 -15.10 38.40 -8.12
N GLU A 544 -14.90 39.45 -7.32
CA GLU A 544 -15.80 39.82 -6.21
C GLU A 544 -17.27 39.88 -6.67
N GLY A 545 -18.16 39.16 -5.97
CA GLY A 545 -19.58 39.07 -6.27
C GLY A 545 -19.94 38.12 -7.42
N ALA A 546 -18.96 37.47 -8.05
CA ALA A 546 -19.23 36.49 -9.10
C ALA A 546 -20.10 35.34 -8.59
N THR A 547 -20.93 34.80 -9.48
CA THR A 547 -21.76 33.63 -9.19
C THR A 547 -21.21 32.39 -9.85
N PHE A 548 -21.40 31.25 -9.18
CA PHE A 548 -21.09 29.94 -9.72
C PHE A 548 -22.12 28.91 -9.20
N THR A 549 -22.20 27.75 -9.85
CA THR A 549 -23.20 26.73 -9.51
C THR A 549 -22.52 25.40 -9.21
N VAL A 550 -22.92 24.76 -8.11
CA VAL A 550 -22.46 23.43 -7.68
C VAL A 550 -23.69 22.61 -7.35
N ASP A 551 -23.87 21.48 -8.03
CA ASP A 551 -25.02 20.58 -7.86
C ASP A 551 -26.40 21.28 -7.81
N GLY A 552 -26.58 22.30 -8.65
CA GLY A 552 -27.81 23.08 -8.74
C GLY A 552 -27.96 24.17 -7.67
N VAL A 553 -27.00 24.36 -6.77
CA VAL A 553 -26.96 25.47 -5.81
C VAL A 553 -26.16 26.62 -6.40
N VAL A 554 -26.75 27.81 -6.45
CA VAL A 554 -26.10 29.03 -6.94
C VAL A 554 -25.48 29.77 -5.77
N PHE A 555 -24.15 29.91 -5.81
CA PHE A 555 -23.38 30.67 -4.85
C PHE A 555 -22.95 32.01 -5.44
N THR A 556 -22.82 33.02 -4.59
CA THR A 556 -21.98 34.20 -4.85
C THR A 556 -20.73 34.12 -3.98
N ILE A 557 -19.61 34.65 -4.45
CA ILE A 557 -18.35 34.72 -3.68
C ILE A 557 -18.03 36.15 -3.25
N SER A 558 -17.52 36.30 -2.02
CA SER A 558 -16.92 37.54 -1.53
C SER A 558 -15.55 37.27 -0.95
N TYR A 559 -14.58 38.12 -1.28
CA TYR A 559 -13.21 38.17 -0.75
C TYR A 559 -13.05 39.23 0.35
N LYS A 560 -14.15 39.87 0.73
CA LYS A 560 -14.23 40.94 1.73
C LYS A 560 -15.34 40.65 2.74
N PHE A 561 -15.66 39.37 2.93
CA PHE A 561 -16.76 39.00 3.80
C PHE A 561 -16.41 39.40 5.25
N PRO A 562 -17.24 40.20 5.91
CA PRO A 562 -16.95 40.68 7.25
C PRO A 562 -17.30 39.58 8.27
N SER A 563 -16.30 38.87 8.79
CA SER A 563 -16.43 38.08 10.00
C SER A 563 -15.28 38.38 10.97
N GLY A 564 -15.61 38.91 12.15
CA GLY A 564 -14.60 39.30 13.14
C GLY A 564 -13.68 40.44 12.67
N THR A 565 -12.37 40.19 12.64
CA THR A 565 -11.29 41.21 12.46
C THR A 565 -10.66 41.23 11.06
N GLY A 566 -11.06 40.34 10.13
CA GLY A 566 -10.42 40.13 8.82
C GLY A 566 -11.35 40.24 7.62
N ASN A 567 -10.77 40.36 6.41
CA ASN A 567 -11.46 40.09 5.15
C ASN A 567 -11.40 38.58 4.90
N ASP A 568 -12.55 37.90 4.89
CA ASP A 568 -12.64 36.47 4.63
C ASP A 568 -13.02 36.17 3.17
N VAL A 569 -12.74 34.94 2.72
CA VAL A 569 -13.39 34.38 1.53
C VAL A 569 -14.61 33.59 1.97
N ALA A 570 -15.78 34.07 1.60
CA ALA A 570 -17.04 33.40 1.85
C ALA A 570 -17.82 33.15 0.57
N ILE A 571 -18.56 32.05 0.56
CA ILE A 571 -19.55 31.75 -0.48
C ILE A 571 -20.93 31.74 0.17
N THR A 572 -21.88 32.43 -0.45
CA THR A 572 -23.25 32.57 0.04
C THR A 572 -24.23 32.02 -0.97
N VAL A 573 -25.17 31.21 -0.54
CA VAL A 573 -26.24 30.69 -1.41
C VAL A 573 -27.18 31.83 -1.77
N THR A 574 -27.26 32.17 -3.04
CA THR A 574 -28.16 33.21 -3.56
C THR A 574 -29.37 32.65 -4.28
N GLY A 575 -29.35 31.36 -4.62
CA GLY A 575 -30.46 30.71 -5.30
C GLY A 575 -30.25 29.21 -5.44
N LEU A 576 -31.31 28.52 -5.85
CA LEU A 576 -31.25 27.17 -6.37
C LEU A 576 -31.58 27.25 -7.86
N ALA A 577 -30.72 26.69 -8.70
CA ALA A 577 -30.99 26.53 -10.11
C ALA A 577 -32.31 25.74 -10.27
N SER A 578 -33.26 26.30 -11.00
CA SER A 578 -34.61 25.77 -11.14
C SER A 578 -35.02 25.70 -12.62
N SER A 579 -36.11 24.99 -12.91
CA SER A 579 -36.77 25.09 -14.21
C SER A 579 -37.46 26.45 -14.34
N ASP A 580 -37.58 26.97 -15.55
CA ASP A 580 -38.31 28.20 -15.85
C ASP A 580 -39.21 27.88 -17.04
N LEU A 581 -40.44 27.48 -16.73
CA LEU A 581 -41.42 27.17 -17.74
C LEU A 581 -42.04 28.46 -18.28
N SER A 582 -42.52 28.41 -19.51
CA SER A 582 -43.35 29.49 -20.07
C SER A 582 -44.29 28.93 -21.12
N VAL A 583 -45.38 29.65 -21.37
CA VAL A 583 -46.34 29.29 -22.42
C VAL A 583 -46.66 30.48 -23.33
N GLU A 584 -46.69 30.23 -24.63
CA GLU A 584 -47.17 31.17 -25.66
C GLU A 584 -48.41 30.61 -26.33
N LEU A 585 -49.38 31.46 -26.68
CA LEU A 585 -50.66 31.05 -27.26
C LEU A 585 -51.08 31.99 -28.40
N ALA A 586 -51.32 31.43 -29.58
CA ALA A 586 -51.83 32.16 -30.75
C ALA A 586 -52.96 31.39 -31.46
N GLY A 587 -54.04 32.10 -31.85
CA GLY A 587 -55.17 31.52 -32.60
C GLY A 587 -55.24 32.03 -34.04
N SER A 588 -55.43 31.13 -35.01
CA SER A 588 -55.56 31.45 -36.43
C SER A 588 -56.59 30.55 -37.14
N PRO A 589 -57.43 31.08 -38.05
CA PRO A 589 -57.46 32.46 -38.55
C PRO A 589 -58.12 33.47 -37.59
N SER A 590 -57.76 34.76 -37.72
CA SER A 590 -58.41 35.89 -37.05
C SER A 590 -58.72 36.98 -38.11
N PRO A 591 -60.00 37.28 -38.42
CA PRO A 591 -61.20 36.73 -37.81
C PRO A 591 -61.43 35.24 -38.10
N ALA A 592 -61.95 34.51 -37.12
CA ALA A 592 -62.44 33.15 -37.29
C ALA A 592 -63.85 33.16 -37.91
N GLN A 593 -64.16 32.15 -38.72
CA GLN A 593 -65.48 32.03 -39.36
C GLN A 593 -66.40 31.15 -38.53
N ALA A 594 -67.69 31.52 -38.41
CA ALA A 594 -68.70 30.66 -37.83
C ALA A 594 -68.80 29.32 -38.59
N SER A 595 -68.94 28.20 -37.87
CA SER A 595 -68.84 26.83 -38.39
C SER A 595 -67.45 26.41 -38.94
N GLY A 596 -66.49 27.34 -39.00
CA GLY A 596 -65.12 27.10 -39.46
C GLY A 596 -64.21 26.51 -38.39
N LEU A 597 -63.01 26.11 -38.81
CA LEU A 597 -61.95 25.65 -37.90
C LEU A 597 -61.07 26.82 -37.44
N LEU A 598 -60.72 26.81 -36.16
CA LEU A 598 -59.77 27.72 -35.53
C LEU A 598 -58.67 26.88 -34.89
N THR A 599 -57.41 27.15 -35.25
CA THR A 599 -56.25 26.43 -34.70
C THR A 599 -55.54 27.30 -33.69
N TYR A 600 -55.37 26.78 -32.47
CA TYR A 600 -54.51 27.34 -31.45
C TYR A 600 -53.14 26.67 -31.50
N THR A 601 -52.11 27.48 -31.73
CA THR A 601 -50.70 27.08 -31.60
C THR A 601 -50.24 27.45 -30.20
N ILE A 602 -49.81 26.45 -29.43
CA ILE A 602 -49.37 26.59 -28.05
C ILE A 602 -47.92 26.15 -27.95
N THR A 603 -47.03 27.01 -27.49
CA THR A 603 -45.61 26.66 -27.30
C THR A 603 -45.26 26.71 -25.83
N VAL A 604 -44.83 25.57 -25.29
CA VAL A 604 -44.28 25.45 -23.93
C VAL A 604 -42.76 25.41 -24.03
N ARG A 605 -42.05 26.18 -23.21
CA ARG A 605 -40.58 26.20 -23.15
C ARG A 605 -40.10 25.99 -21.72
N ASN A 606 -38.93 25.37 -21.55
CA ASN A 606 -38.16 25.44 -20.30
C ASN A 606 -36.88 26.24 -20.55
N ALA A 607 -36.86 27.51 -20.15
CA ALA A 607 -35.70 28.39 -20.26
C ALA A 607 -34.72 28.25 -19.08
N GLY A 608 -35.09 27.47 -18.06
CA GLY A 608 -34.30 27.31 -16.85
C GLY A 608 -33.11 26.38 -17.04
N PRO A 609 -32.03 26.55 -16.26
CA PRO A 609 -30.85 25.69 -16.32
C PRO A 609 -31.09 24.26 -15.83
N GLN A 610 -32.25 23.96 -15.22
CA GLN A 610 -32.64 22.62 -14.77
C GLN A 610 -33.86 22.09 -15.52
N ALA A 611 -34.00 20.77 -15.59
CA ALA A 611 -35.15 20.13 -16.23
C ALA A 611 -36.44 20.30 -15.38
N ALA A 612 -37.58 20.53 -16.05
CA ALA A 612 -38.89 20.58 -15.40
C ALA A 612 -39.45 19.16 -15.29
N SER A 613 -39.67 18.67 -14.07
CA SER A 613 -40.22 17.34 -13.80
C SER A 613 -41.75 17.36 -13.84
N ASN A 614 -42.34 16.35 -14.47
CA ASN A 614 -43.80 16.22 -14.64
C ASN A 614 -44.47 17.49 -15.20
N ALA A 615 -43.95 18.04 -16.30
CA ALA A 615 -44.54 19.22 -16.92
C ALA A 615 -45.93 18.88 -17.51
N GLN A 616 -46.93 19.72 -17.22
CA GLN A 616 -48.33 19.54 -17.59
C GLN A 616 -48.87 20.82 -18.25
N LEU A 617 -49.17 20.76 -19.55
CA LEU A 617 -49.90 21.79 -20.27
C LEU A 617 -51.40 21.54 -20.12
N THR A 618 -52.17 22.58 -19.82
CA THR A 618 -53.63 22.59 -19.85
C THR A 618 -54.13 23.69 -20.77
N PHE A 619 -55.03 23.32 -21.68
CA PHE A 619 -55.75 24.24 -22.57
C PHE A 619 -57.25 23.95 -22.47
N GLY A 620 -58.02 24.94 -22.02
CA GLY A 620 -59.49 24.83 -22.00
C GLY A 620 -60.06 25.11 -23.38
N VAL A 621 -60.86 24.18 -23.93
CA VAL A 621 -61.58 24.41 -25.19
C VAL A 621 -62.45 25.67 -25.02
N PRO A 622 -62.19 26.74 -25.78
CA PRO A 622 -62.82 28.04 -25.55
C PRO A 622 -64.33 28.00 -25.69
N ALA A 623 -65.03 28.82 -24.91
CA ALA A 623 -66.45 29.04 -25.10
C ALA A 623 -66.74 29.49 -26.55
N LYS A 624 -67.91 29.10 -27.07
CA LYS A 624 -68.31 29.28 -28.48
C LYS A 624 -67.58 28.38 -29.48
N THR A 625 -66.79 27.42 -29.01
CA THR A 625 -66.14 26.41 -29.85
C THR A 625 -66.38 25.00 -29.30
N THR A 626 -66.16 23.99 -30.14
CA THR A 626 -66.09 22.58 -29.74
C THR A 626 -64.77 21.97 -30.18
N PHE A 627 -64.30 20.95 -29.46
CA PHE A 627 -63.02 20.30 -29.74
C PHE A 627 -63.06 19.53 -31.08
N GLU A 628 -62.03 19.68 -31.91
CA GLU A 628 -61.88 18.88 -33.15
C GLU A 628 -60.69 17.92 -33.03
N SER A 629 -59.49 18.45 -32.78
CA SER A 629 -58.28 17.63 -32.69
C SER A 629 -57.17 18.33 -31.88
N VAL A 630 -56.20 17.54 -31.46
CA VAL A 630 -54.91 18.02 -30.93
C VAL A 630 -53.81 17.22 -31.61
N THR A 631 -52.73 17.89 -31.99
CA THR A 631 -51.47 17.25 -32.39
C THR A 631 -50.50 17.34 -31.23
N PRO A 632 -50.28 16.26 -30.45
CA PRO A 632 -49.29 16.25 -29.38
C PRO A 632 -47.88 16.40 -29.95
N ASN A 633 -47.01 17.10 -29.22
CA ASN A 633 -45.59 17.07 -29.50
C ASN A 633 -45.00 15.69 -29.13
N ALA A 634 -43.91 15.27 -29.76
CA ALA A 634 -43.28 13.99 -29.47
C ALA A 634 -42.92 13.86 -27.97
N GLY A 635 -43.20 12.70 -27.38
CA GLY A 635 -42.97 12.42 -25.96
C GLY A 635 -44.03 12.96 -24.99
N TRP A 636 -44.98 13.77 -25.47
CA TRP A 636 -46.11 14.25 -24.66
C TRP A 636 -47.33 13.36 -24.86
N THR A 637 -48.02 13.04 -23.76
CA THR A 637 -49.28 12.30 -23.78
C THR A 637 -50.43 13.24 -23.44
N CYS A 638 -51.44 13.33 -24.30
CA CYS A 638 -52.57 14.24 -24.11
C CYS A 638 -53.87 13.49 -23.81
N THR A 639 -54.58 13.92 -22.78
CA THR A 639 -56.00 13.65 -22.60
C THR A 639 -56.81 14.76 -23.27
N LYS A 640 -57.88 14.37 -23.98
CA LYS A 640 -58.66 15.29 -24.82
C LYS A 640 -60.16 14.99 -24.74
N PRO A 641 -61.04 15.99 -24.92
CA PRO A 641 -62.46 15.75 -25.06
C PRO A 641 -62.78 14.90 -26.31
N ALA A 642 -63.99 14.34 -26.37
CA ALA A 642 -64.51 13.78 -27.61
C ALA A 642 -64.67 14.89 -28.67
N VAL A 643 -64.56 14.52 -29.95
CA VAL A 643 -64.81 15.46 -31.06
C VAL A 643 -66.23 16.02 -30.94
N GLY A 644 -66.38 17.34 -31.05
CA GLY A 644 -67.64 18.05 -30.80
C GLY A 644 -67.92 18.36 -29.31
N GLY A 645 -67.06 17.93 -28.39
CA GLY A 645 -67.20 18.18 -26.96
C GLY A 645 -66.57 19.49 -26.47
N THR A 646 -66.78 19.77 -25.19
CA THR A 646 -66.12 20.85 -24.42
C THR A 646 -65.26 20.25 -23.32
N GLY A 647 -64.36 21.04 -22.72
CA GLY A 647 -63.50 20.60 -21.63
C GLY A 647 -62.03 20.91 -21.88
N ASN A 648 -61.13 20.30 -21.13
CA ASN A 648 -59.70 20.58 -21.20
C ASN A 648 -58.98 19.58 -22.10
N VAL A 649 -58.03 20.09 -22.89
CA VAL A 649 -56.91 19.32 -23.44
C VAL A 649 -55.78 19.43 -22.42
N SER A 650 -55.36 18.30 -21.86
CA SER A 650 -54.26 18.25 -20.88
C SER A 650 -53.16 17.35 -21.40
N CYS A 651 -51.97 17.90 -21.62
CA CYS A 651 -50.82 17.20 -22.15
C CYS A 651 -49.71 17.14 -21.11
N GLY A 652 -49.15 15.96 -20.86
CA GLY A 652 -48.07 15.77 -19.89
C GLY A 652 -46.83 15.11 -20.46
N ILE A 653 -45.67 15.42 -19.88
CA ILE A 653 -44.38 14.73 -20.10
C ILE A 653 -43.69 14.49 -18.76
N GLY A 654 -42.98 13.38 -18.61
CA GLY A 654 -42.25 13.07 -17.38
C GLY A 654 -41.12 14.07 -17.09
N THR A 655 -40.44 14.57 -18.11
CA THR A 655 -39.38 15.58 -17.97
C THR A 655 -39.29 16.45 -19.22
N LEU A 656 -39.30 17.77 -19.05
CA LEU A 656 -38.95 18.73 -20.10
C LEU A 656 -37.54 19.27 -19.83
N SER A 657 -36.57 18.83 -20.63
CA SER A 657 -35.15 19.20 -20.49
C SER A 657 -34.92 20.71 -20.53
N SER A 658 -33.83 21.17 -19.92
CA SER A 658 -33.38 22.57 -20.02
C SER A 658 -33.20 22.97 -21.49
N GLY A 659 -33.69 24.16 -21.85
CA GLY A 659 -33.66 24.71 -23.20
C GLY A 659 -34.66 24.08 -24.19
N ALA A 660 -35.41 23.05 -23.80
CA ALA A 660 -36.35 22.38 -24.69
C ALA A 660 -37.65 23.19 -24.89
N ALA A 661 -38.26 23.02 -26.07
CA ALA A 661 -39.56 23.59 -26.42
C ALA A 661 -40.48 22.52 -27.00
N ALA A 662 -41.78 22.63 -26.73
CA ALA A 662 -42.82 21.76 -27.26
C ALA A 662 -43.95 22.60 -27.84
N THR A 663 -44.33 22.33 -29.08
CA THR A 663 -45.42 23.04 -29.76
C THR A 663 -46.61 22.11 -30.00
N PHE A 664 -47.80 22.58 -29.66
CA PHE A 664 -49.06 21.85 -29.80
C PHE A 664 -49.98 22.64 -30.74
N ALA A 665 -50.67 21.92 -31.62
CA ALA A 665 -51.75 22.47 -32.43
C ALA A 665 -53.08 21.90 -31.95
N VAL A 666 -53.91 22.74 -31.31
CA VAL A 666 -55.27 22.38 -30.88
C VAL A 666 -56.26 23.01 -31.87
N VAL A 667 -56.98 22.17 -32.60
CA VAL A 667 -58.01 22.60 -33.53
C VAL A 667 -59.36 22.53 -32.84
N VAL A 668 -60.11 23.64 -32.92
CA VAL A 668 -61.49 23.75 -32.45
C VAL A 668 -62.40 24.17 -33.60
N ARG A 669 -63.67 23.82 -33.51
CA ARG A 669 -64.70 24.25 -34.44
C ARG A 669 -65.51 25.37 -33.82
N VAL A 670 -65.63 26.50 -34.52
CA VAL A 670 -66.45 27.63 -34.07
C VAL A 670 -67.93 27.27 -34.22
N ASN A 671 -68.72 27.46 -33.17
CA ASN A 671 -70.15 27.12 -33.21
C ASN A 671 -70.89 27.97 -34.26
N SER A 672 -71.91 27.41 -34.90
CA SER A 672 -72.61 28.03 -36.04
C SER A 672 -73.28 29.38 -35.70
N ALA A 673 -73.70 29.58 -34.45
CA ALA A 673 -74.31 30.83 -33.97
C ALA A 673 -73.33 31.77 -33.24
N ALA A 674 -72.03 31.45 -33.20
CA ALA A 674 -71.04 32.24 -32.48
C ALA A 674 -70.81 33.59 -33.15
N ASN A 675 -70.71 34.65 -32.33
CA ASN A 675 -70.38 36.01 -32.75
C ASN A 675 -69.48 36.70 -31.69
N GLY A 676 -68.95 37.88 -32.00
CA GLY A 676 -68.07 38.64 -31.11
C GLY A 676 -66.65 38.06 -31.06
N THR A 677 -66.08 37.90 -29.87
CA THR A 677 -64.73 37.33 -29.68
C THR A 677 -64.77 35.95 -29.00
N ILE A 678 -63.75 35.14 -29.29
CA ILE A 678 -63.42 33.88 -28.62
C ILE A 678 -62.18 34.16 -27.76
N ALA A 679 -62.31 33.98 -26.44
CA ALA A 679 -61.19 34.11 -25.51
C ALA A 679 -60.65 32.72 -25.17
N ALA A 680 -59.35 32.53 -25.32
CA ALA A 680 -58.67 31.26 -25.04
C ALA A 680 -57.52 31.49 -24.07
N SER A 681 -57.24 30.48 -23.24
CA SER A 681 -56.12 30.48 -22.31
C SER A 681 -55.44 29.12 -22.24
N ALA A 682 -54.12 29.14 -22.09
CA ALA A 682 -53.29 27.97 -21.84
C ALA A 682 -52.44 28.22 -20.59
N ALA A 683 -52.18 27.16 -19.83
CA ALA A 683 -51.30 27.21 -18.66
C ALA A 683 -50.40 25.97 -18.61
N VAL A 684 -49.16 26.13 -18.15
CA VAL A 684 -48.25 25.01 -17.90
C VAL A 684 -47.86 24.97 -16.42
N THR A 685 -47.76 23.77 -15.86
CA THR A 685 -47.25 23.55 -14.49
C THR A 685 -46.19 22.45 -14.49
N SER A 686 -45.42 22.34 -13.41
CA SER A 686 -44.52 21.21 -13.18
C SER A 686 -44.38 20.93 -11.68
N ALA A 687 -43.77 19.79 -11.34
CA ALA A 687 -43.39 19.50 -9.96
C ALA A 687 -42.07 20.18 -9.56
N SER A 688 -41.27 20.63 -10.53
CA SER A 688 -40.11 21.48 -10.29
C SER A 688 -40.55 22.91 -9.95
N GLY A 689 -39.86 23.57 -9.03
CA GLY A 689 -40.09 24.99 -8.73
C GLY A 689 -39.78 25.88 -9.93
N ASP A 690 -40.52 26.97 -10.07
CA ASP A 690 -40.39 27.93 -11.17
C ASP A 690 -40.29 29.36 -10.61
N PRO A 691 -39.17 30.08 -10.84
CA PRO A 691 -38.94 31.40 -10.29
C PRO A 691 -39.74 32.50 -11.01
N GLN A 692 -40.29 32.23 -12.19
CA GLN A 692 -41.02 33.21 -13.02
C GLN A 692 -42.48 32.82 -13.29
N ALA A 693 -43.16 32.18 -12.34
CA ALA A 693 -44.50 31.58 -12.52
C ALA A 693 -45.60 32.43 -13.21
N ALA A 694 -45.44 33.75 -13.37
CA ALA A 694 -46.35 34.59 -14.15
C ALA A 694 -46.32 34.29 -15.67
N ASN A 695 -45.20 33.82 -16.23
CA ASN A 695 -45.05 33.47 -17.65
C ASN A 695 -45.62 32.08 -18.00
N ASN A 696 -46.09 31.33 -16.99
CA ASN A 696 -46.69 30.00 -17.11
C ASN A 696 -48.15 30.00 -17.57
N SER A 697 -48.71 31.16 -17.91
CA SER A 697 -50.06 31.29 -18.44
C SER A 697 -50.10 32.31 -19.58
N ALA A 698 -50.81 31.98 -20.65
CA ALA A 698 -51.05 32.88 -21.77
C ALA A 698 -52.53 32.90 -22.14
N ALA A 699 -53.02 34.07 -22.56
CA ALA A 699 -54.37 34.25 -23.06
C ALA A 699 -54.34 34.99 -24.40
N THR A 700 -55.31 34.68 -25.26
CA THR A 700 -55.49 35.36 -26.55
C THR A 700 -56.96 35.53 -26.86
N THR A 701 -57.28 36.50 -27.72
CA THR A 701 -58.64 36.71 -28.22
C THR A 701 -58.65 36.66 -29.73
N THR A 702 -59.63 35.97 -30.29
CA THR A 702 -59.84 35.85 -31.74
C THR A 702 -61.22 36.43 -32.07
N SER A 703 -61.28 37.39 -33.00
CA SER A 703 -62.56 37.94 -33.45
C SER A 703 -63.30 36.95 -34.34
N ILE A 704 -64.63 36.99 -34.37
CA ILE A 704 -65.47 36.21 -35.27
C ILE A 704 -66.04 37.14 -36.33
N GLY A 705 -65.82 36.83 -37.61
CA GLY A 705 -66.26 37.67 -38.72
C GLY A 705 -66.08 36.99 -40.09
N ALA A 706 -66.70 37.55 -41.13
CA ALA A 706 -66.44 37.13 -42.50
C ALA A 706 -64.99 37.48 -42.88
N ALA A 707 -64.28 36.55 -43.53
CA ALA A 707 -62.97 36.87 -44.10
C ALA A 707 -63.16 37.96 -45.17
N ASP A 708 -62.50 39.11 -45.02
CA ASP A 708 -62.55 40.20 -46.01
C ASP A 708 -62.00 39.69 -47.37
N PRO A 709 -62.80 39.64 -48.45
CA PRO A 709 -62.39 39.02 -49.69
C PRO A 709 -61.62 39.96 -50.65
N ARG A 710 -60.86 40.96 -50.16
CA ARG A 710 -60.15 41.89 -51.05
C ARG A 710 -58.63 41.76 -51.02
N PRO A 711 -57.98 41.28 -52.11
CA PRO A 711 -56.56 41.50 -52.30
C PRO A 711 -56.34 42.95 -52.77
N PHE A 712 -55.32 43.58 -52.17
CA PHE A 712 -54.66 44.84 -52.54
C PHE A 712 -55.17 45.58 -53.79
N LYS A 713 -55.79 46.75 -53.59
CA LYS A 713 -55.59 47.91 -54.48
C LYS A 713 -54.88 49.00 -53.68
N SER A 714 -53.58 49.11 -53.91
CA SER A 714 -52.77 50.25 -53.51
C SER A 714 -53.41 51.54 -54.05
N ARG A 715 -53.81 52.44 -53.15
CA ARG A 715 -54.08 53.83 -53.49
C ARG A 715 -52.74 54.55 -53.52
N ILE A 716 -52.31 54.95 -54.72
CA ILE A 716 -51.29 55.98 -54.93
C ILE A 716 -51.83 57.29 -54.32
N PRO A 717 -51.04 58.07 -53.56
CA PRO A 717 -51.47 59.38 -53.07
C PRO A 717 -51.53 60.39 -54.23
N MET A 718 -52.65 61.10 -54.35
CA MET A 718 -52.77 62.27 -55.22
C MET A 718 -51.84 63.39 -54.74
N THR A 719 -51.03 63.93 -55.66
CA THR A 719 -50.53 65.31 -55.58
C THR A 719 -51.01 66.09 -56.80
N ALA A 720 -51.35 67.36 -56.56
CA ALA A 720 -51.99 68.27 -57.50
C ALA A 720 -51.01 68.89 -58.52
N ARG A 721 -51.58 69.24 -59.68
CA ARG A 721 -51.29 70.35 -60.64
C ARG A 721 -49.84 70.82 -60.84
N ASP A 722 -49.39 70.78 -62.10
CA ASP A 722 -49.28 71.94 -62.99
C ASP A 722 -49.00 71.47 -64.44
N GLY A 723 -49.65 72.10 -65.44
CA GLY A 723 -49.49 71.84 -66.88
C GLY A 723 -50.79 71.56 -67.61
#